data_AF-A0A9P0VV96-F1
#
_entry.id   AF-A0A9P0VV96-F1
#
_cell.length_a   1.000
_cell.length_b   1.000
_cell.length_c   1.000
_cell.angle_alpha   90.00
_cell.angle_beta   90.00
_cell.angle_gamma   90.00
#
_symmetry.space_group_name_H-M   'P 1'
#
loop_
_entity.id
_entity.type
_entity.pdbx_description
1 polymer ?
#
loop_
_entity_poly.entity_id
_entity_poly.type
_entity_poly.pdbx_seq_one_letter_code
_entity_poly.pdbx_strand_id
1 'polypeptide(L)'
;MNPFLYSIVLIVHILGFVVFLKGFFPSKVVLSGYSEFRDAPQSPFTGSNGEPQQFNKFVLMVVDAMRADFLYSETHSHMSFVHQLISEGSAIPYTAFSNPPTVTLPRLKGITTGGTPSFLDAILNVADDKDSSQGLSSQDSWVRQFRYKSEGKTLNFYGDDTWLKLFPKKEFFSETDGTNSFFVSDFTEVDNNVTRHLDSELSQSPSTWDGLILHYLGLDHIGHKGGPTSSHMESKQKEMDSIVERIYNYVSVDKEKSEDTLFIVMGDHGMNEIGNHGGSTEGETSAGLLFISPKFQKIKSSKKLKAPLPNSENYSYFNKINQIDLVPTLAALLNFPIPKNNLGVMIKELLSLWDKVDERNGLLMENCYQFKSLVDAKYGIDLDQEIEDSADNELQNIKLKWDTLKNDTIGKNISTYYDFLYEAQGVLAASATNYNYSDITTGFILLGTSCLIVVALFIKYFVGSISIYYLIGFLSFSLAYASHFFGSSFIEEEHQIWWFFMIMSTLLLMAYSKFRSTPYFLVVLVCVRIIRTFSNTGQKFKTPYTLASYLISEPSTLWVLVILTYFILGLSAFGQGCFINCFAYPNYTTLRDRHVNDFGPIFTFIGVFVTASLSLSFKLVQSFIDGNKIPKWITWLLEWNCESFGVSDIDSIDKKQLQAIVIQLSKLFSYSLLSLFCVKLIVGKLRGITNAMYTDLNNLIVIFLVHQTRIELIPIFIVFSVIRFAMAKIILHLEKNILDELILIISVFSLCLQNVTFFSMGNTNSLATVDLSNAYNGVESYDVFIVGILTFISNFAGPIYWSLATMGWLLETKILSFEYNSNSVDFVHVKKISKQIYSVKALIYLTFYAVASVFLVGSCINLRFHLFIWTVFSPKLLFFASWTLLLNCIVDTIVIGTILLVT
;
A
#
# COMPACT_ATOMS: atom_id res chain seq x y z
N MET A 1 32.71 17.88 -7.83
CA MET A 1 32.45 17.04 -9.01
C MET A 1 31.84 17.87 -10.14
N ASN A 2 32.05 17.52 -11.41
CA ASN A 2 31.36 18.17 -12.53
C ASN A 2 29.87 17.79 -12.49
N PRO A 3 28.91 18.74 -12.37
CA PRO A 3 27.48 18.43 -12.32
C PRO A 3 26.97 17.63 -13.52
N PHE A 4 27.57 17.83 -14.69
CA PHE A 4 27.21 17.07 -15.89
C PHE A 4 27.54 15.58 -15.77
N LEU A 5 28.72 15.27 -15.22
CA LEU A 5 29.14 13.88 -14.99
C LEU A 5 28.26 13.21 -13.93
N TYR A 6 27.88 13.95 -12.86
CA TYR A 6 26.93 13.47 -11.86
C TYR A 6 25.61 13.04 -12.53
N SER A 7 25.01 13.93 -13.31
CA SER A 7 23.72 13.69 -13.94
C SER A 7 23.76 12.49 -14.89
N ILE A 8 24.83 12.34 -15.69
CA ILE A 8 24.99 11.17 -16.56
C ILE A 8 25.00 9.88 -15.74
N VAL A 9 25.82 9.82 -14.69
CA VAL A 9 25.97 8.61 -13.90
C VAL A 9 24.68 8.27 -13.15
N LEU A 10 23.98 9.28 -12.62
CA LEU A 10 22.66 9.12 -12.01
C LEU A 10 21.64 8.56 -13.00
N ILE A 11 21.58 9.11 -14.22
CA ILE A 11 20.65 8.64 -15.27
C ILE A 11 20.97 7.19 -15.66
N VAL A 12 22.23 6.85 -15.88
CA VAL A 12 22.63 5.47 -16.22
C VAL A 12 22.28 4.51 -15.07
N HIS A 13 22.48 4.92 -13.82
CA HIS A 13 22.13 4.13 -12.66
C HIS A 13 20.62 3.86 -12.58
N ILE A 14 19.81 4.90 -12.77
CA ILE A 14 18.35 4.81 -12.81
C ILE A 14 17.88 3.91 -13.96
N LEU A 15 18.43 4.10 -15.16
CA LEU A 15 18.08 3.27 -16.33
C LEU A 15 18.43 1.80 -16.08
N GLY A 16 19.61 1.52 -15.50
CA GLY A 16 19.99 0.16 -15.11
C GLY A 16 19.01 -0.46 -14.12
N PHE A 17 18.55 0.31 -13.13
CA PHE A 17 17.56 -0.14 -12.17
C PHE A 17 16.21 -0.43 -12.84
N VAL A 18 15.69 0.47 -13.67
CA VAL A 18 14.41 0.31 -14.37
C VAL A 18 14.43 -0.89 -15.33
N VAL A 19 15.53 -1.08 -16.07
CA VAL A 19 15.70 -2.25 -16.95
C VAL A 19 15.73 -3.54 -16.13
N PHE A 20 16.38 -3.55 -14.97
CA PHE A 20 16.32 -4.71 -14.06
C PHE A 20 14.89 -4.98 -13.58
N LEU A 21 14.15 -3.95 -13.13
CA LEU A 21 12.75 -4.12 -12.69
C LEU A 21 11.88 -4.73 -13.79
N LYS A 22 12.03 -4.25 -15.03
CA LYS A 22 11.32 -4.77 -16.21
C LYS A 22 11.62 -6.25 -16.46
N GLY A 23 12.88 -6.67 -16.28
CA GLY A 23 13.27 -8.07 -16.45
C GLY A 23 12.86 -8.98 -15.28
N PHE A 24 12.89 -8.42 -14.06
CA PHE A 24 12.65 -9.13 -12.82
C PHE A 24 11.16 -9.37 -12.54
N PHE A 25 10.27 -8.44 -12.90
CA PHE A 25 8.83 -8.64 -12.76
C PHE A 25 8.26 -9.32 -14.02
N PRO A 26 7.91 -10.62 -13.96
CA PRO A 26 7.54 -11.40 -15.14
C PRO A 26 6.19 -10.98 -15.70
N SER A 27 6.07 -10.99 -17.03
CA SER A 27 4.77 -11.01 -17.70
C SER A 27 4.23 -12.44 -17.70
N LYS A 28 2.99 -12.66 -17.24
CA LYS A 28 2.37 -13.99 -17.24
C LYS A 28 2.20 -14.51 -18.66
N VAL A 29 2.68 -15.73 -18.92
CA VAL A 29 2.32 -16.48 -20.13
C VAL A 29 0.98 -17.14 -19.86
N VAL A 30 -0.05 -16.72 -20.59
CA VAL A 30 -1.40 -17.31 -20.52
C VAL A 30 -1.70 -18.03 -21.82
N LEU A 31 -2.31 -19.21 -21.73
CA LEU A 31 -2.89 -19.89 -22.89
C LEU A 31 -3.94 -18.99 -23.52
N SER A 32 -3.89 -18.85 -24.85
CA SER A 32 -4.81 -18.01 -25.59
C SER A 32 -6.16 -18.68 -25.87
N GLY A 33 -7.17 -17.83 -26.08
CA GLY A 33 -8.54 -18.25 -26.34
C GLY A 33 -9.25 -18.76 -25.09
N TYR A 34 -10.32 -19.54 -25.31
CA TYR A 34 -11.28 -19.88 -24.27
C TYR A 34 -11.51 -21.37 -24.17
N SER A 35 -11.88 -21.84 -22.99
CA SER A 35 -12.15 -23.25 -22.69
C SER A 35 -13.48 -23.70 -23.31
N GLU A 36 -13.51 -24.97 -23.72
CA GLU A 36 -14.69 -25.68 -24.23
C GLU A 36 -14.73 -27.08 -23.62
N PHE A 37 -15.93 -27.68 -23.55
CA PHE A 37 -16.04 -29.08 -23.15
C PHE A 37 -15.42 -29.99 -24.21
N ARG A 38 -14.64 -30.98 -23.79
CA ARG A 38 -13.95 -31.90 -24.71
C ARG A 38 -14.90 -32.73 -25.59
N ASP A 39 -16.01 -33.19 -25.03
CA ASP A 39 -16.99 -34.04 -25.71
C ASP A 39 -18.26 -33.24 -26.07
N ALA A 40 -18.14 -32.36 -27.05
CA ALA A 40 -19.21 -31.48 -27.52
C ALA A 40 -20.30 -32.26 -28.32
N PRO A 41 -21.24 -32.93 -27.62
CA PRO A 41 -22.55 -32.28 -27.46
C PRO A 41 -23.17 -32.39 -26.04
N GLN A 42 -22.55 -33.06 -25.06
CA GLN A 42 -23.06 -33.17 -23.69
C GLN A 42 -22.01 -32.67 -22.69
N SER A 43 -22.41 -31.79 -21.78
CA SER A 43 -21.52 -31.34 -20.73
C SER A 43 -21.09 -32.52 -19.84
N PRO A 44 -19.80 -32.67 -19.51
CA PRO A 44 -19.32 -33.67 -18.55
C PRO A 44 -19.86 -33.44 -17.12
N PHE A 45 -20.46 -32.29 -16.87
CA PHE A 45 -21.12 -31.96 -15.62
C PHE A 45 -22.60 -32.36 -15.61
N THR A 46 -23.10 -32.94 -16.71
CA THR A 46 -24.45 -33.48 -16.78
C THR A 46 -24.60 -34.76 -15.99
N GLY A 47 -25.60 -34.78 -15.11
CA GLY A 47 -25.98 -35.98 -14.39
C GLY A 47 -26.59 -37.01 -15.33
N SER A 48 -26.56 -38.27 -14.91
CA SER A 48 -27.14 -39.42 -15.62
C SER A 48 -28.65 -39.33 -15.94
N ASN A 49 -29.36 -38.32 -15.44
CA ASN A 49 -30.75 -38.00 -15.73
C ASN A 49 -30.92 -36.93 -16.83
N GLY A 50 -29.83 -36.39 -17.37
CA GLY A 50 -29.85 -35.32 -18.38
C GLY A 50 -29.95 -33.90 -17.82
N GLU A 51 -30.04 -33.72 -16.49
CA GLU A 51 -30.02 -32.38 -15.89
C GLU A 51 -28.56 -31.91 -15.63
N PRO A 52 -28.18 -30.75 -16.18
CA PRO A 52 -26.78 -30.37 -16.32
C PRO A 52 -26.13 -29.69 -15.11
N GLN A 53 -26.90 -29.12 -14.18
CA GLN A 53 -26.40 -28.18 -13.16
C GLN A 53 -27.03 -28.42 -11.80
N GLN A 54 -26.26 -28.19 -10.72
CA GLN A 54 -26.80 -28.24 -9.36
C GLN A 54 -27.62 -26.99 -9.05
N PHE A 55 -27.36 -25.89 -9.76
CA PHE A 55 -28.04 -24.61 -9.65
C PHE A 55 -28.15 -23.95 -11.03
N ASN A 56 -29.32 -23.38 -11.36
CA ASN A 56 -29.49 -22.59 -12.58
C ASN A 56 -29.06 -21.13 -12.38
N LYS A 57 -29.21 -20.62 -11.15
CA LYS A 57 -28.97 -19.22 -10.79
C LYS A 57 -27.92 -19.05 -9.70
N PHE A 58 -27.28 -17.88 -9.64
CA PHE A 58 -26.41 -17.55 -8.52
C PHE A 58 -26.45 -16.08 -8.10
N VAL A 59 -26.12 -15.84 -6.84
CA VAL A 59 -25.79 -14.53 -6.29
C VAL A 59 -24.37 -14.61 -5.71
N LEU A 60 -23.48 -13.70 -6.12
CA LEU A 60 -22.15 -13.54 -5.56
C LEU A 60 -22.07 -12.20 -4.85
N MET A 61 -22.01 -12.22 -3.52
CA MET A 61 -21.75 -11.06 -2.68
C MET A 61 -20.29 -11.07 -2.26
N VAL A 62 -19.51 -10.18 -2.85
CA VAL A 62 -18.15 -9.87 -2.43
C VAL A 62 -18.21 -8.73 -1.42
N VAL A 63 -17.55 -8.90 -0.29
CA VAL A 63 -17.39 -7.84 0.71
C VAL A 63 -15.89 -7.61 0.88
N ASP A 64 -15.42 -6.44 0.48
CA ASP A 64 -13.99 -6.10 0.47
C ASP A 64 -13.41 -6.15 1.90
N ALA A 65 -12.20 -6.72 2.00
CA ALA A 65 -11.46 -6.96 3.24
C ALA A 65 -12.21 -7.77 4.32
N MET A 66 -13.16 -8.60 3.92
CA MET A 66 -13.92 -9.47 4.82
C MET A 66 -13.06 -10.63 5.37
N ARG A 67 -12.41 -10.36 6.51
CA ARG A 67 -11.64 -11.35 7.28
C ARG A 67 -12.51 -12.50 7.77
N ALA A 68 -11.92 -13.69 7.91
CA ALA A 68 -12.63 -14.88 8.38
C ALA A 68 -13.21 -14.73 9.81
N ASP A 69 -12.56 -13.96 10.69
CA ASP A 69 -13.07 -13.72 12.04
C ASP A 69 -14.31 -12.80 12.05
N PHE A 70 -14.47 -11.90 11.07
CA PHE A 70 -15.68 -11.08 10.92
C PHE A 70 -16.91 -11.90 10.53
N LEU A 71 -16.74 -13.09 9.93
CA LEU A 71 -17.84 -14.01 9.62
C LEU A 71 -18.12 -15.02 10.72
N TYR A 72 -17.09 -15.53 11.40
CA TYR A 72 -17.20 -16.79 12.16
C TYR A 72 -16.89 -16.68 13.66
N SER A 73 -16.20 -15.63 14.11
CA SER A 73 -15.73 -15.53 15.49
C SER A 73 -16.87 -15.20 16.45
N GLU A 74 -16.87 -15.82 17.63
CA GLU A 74 -17.81 -15.50 18.71
C GLU A 74 -17.64 -14.08 19.29
N THR A 75 -16.46 -13.49 19.15
CA THR A 75 -16.15 -12.17 19.74
C THR A 75 -16.05 -11.05 18.71
N HIS A 76 -15.65 -11.35 17.48
CA HIS A 76 -15.39 -10.36 16.43
C HIS A 76 -16.45 -10.35 15.33
N SER A 77 -17.28 -11.40 15.19
CA SER A 77 -18.38 -11.43 14.24
C SER A 77 -19.68 -10.99 14.90
N HIS A 78 -20.33 -10.02 14.27
CA HIS A 78 -21.69 -9.60 14.58
C HIS A 78 -22.71 -10.09 13.53
N MET A 79 -22.35 -11.13 12.77
CA MET A 79 -23.19 -11.73 11.73
C MET A 79 -24.02 -12.91 12.26
N SER A 80 -25.01 -12.60 13.09
CA SER A 80 -25.85 -13.58 13.78
C SER A 80 -26.65 -14.49 12.84
N PHE A 81 -27.16 -13.97 11.72
CA PHE A 81 -27.93 -14.74 10.76
C PHE A 81 -27.04 -15.72 9.99
N VAL A 82 -25.84 -15.29 9.60
CA VAL A 82 -24.81 -16.21 9.06
C VAL A 82 -24.53 -17.38 10.01
N HIS A 83 -24.35 -17.11 11.31
CA HIS A 83 -24.12 -18.18 12.31
C HIS A 83 -25.30 -19.16 12.39
N GLN A 84 -26.53 -18.67 12.27
CA GLN A 84 -27.73 -19.50 12.20
C GLN A 84 -27.71 -20.41 10.97
N LEU A 85 -27.46 -19.87 9.78
CA LEU A 85 -27.41 -20.64 8.53
C LEU A 85 -26.37 -21.78 8.57
N ILE A 86 -25.20 -21.53 9.15
CA ILE A 86 -24.15 -22.53 9.32
C ILE A 86 -24.64 -23.64 10.26
N SER A 87 -25.23 -23.27 11.40
CA SER A 87 -25.69 -24.22 12.42
C SER A 87 -26.86 -25.09 11.95
N GLU A 88 -27.71 -24.55 11.06
CA GLU A 88 -28.83 -25.28 10.44
C GLU A 88 -28.38 -26.20 9.28
N GLY A 89 -27.12 -26.08 8.83
CA GLY A 89 -26.59 -26.82 7.68
C GLY A 89 -27.04 -26.28 6.32
N SER A 90 -27.63 -25.08 6.29
CA SER A 90 -28.00 -24.34 5.07
C SER A 90 -26.81 -23.59 4.46
N ALA A 91 -25.67 -23.53 5.15
CA ALA A 91 -24.45 -22.92 4.66
C ALA A 91 -23.20 -23.77 4.93
N ILE A 92 -22.21 -23.66 4.04
CA ILE A 92 -20.91 -24.34 4.11
C ILE A 92 -19.80 -23.29 4.17
N PRO A 93 -19.17 -23.11 5.36
CA PRO A 93 -18.13 -22.10 5.59
C PRO A 93 -16.72 -22.61 5.31
N TYR A 94 -15.87 -21.70 4.86
CA TYR A 94 -14.45 -21.90 4.62
C TYR A 94 -13.63 -20.67 5.06
N THR A 95 -12.36 -20.91 5.39
CA THR A 95 -11.32 -19.87 5.37
C THR A 95 -10.60 -19.95 4.02
N ALA A 96 -10.78 -18.93 3.18
CA ALA A 96 -10.19 -18.87 1.85
C ALA A 96 -8.84 -18.17 1.88
N PHE A 97 -7.78 -18.92 1.55
CA PHE A 97 -6.43 -18.39 1.44
C PHE A 97 -6.30 -17.51 0.21
N SER A 98 -6.10 -16.22 0.45
CA SER A 98 -5.88 -15.18 -0.55
C SER A 98 -4.38 -15.04 -0.75
N ASN A 99 -3.83 -15.56 -1.86
CA ASN A 99 -2.39 -15.43 -2.14
C ASN A 99 -1.96 -13.94 -2.10
N PRO A 100 -0.73 -13.59 -1.72
CA PRO A 100 -0.22 -12.22 -1.92
C PRO A 100 0.01 -11.89 -3.41
N PRO A 101 -0.04 -10.60 -3.84
CA PRO A 101 -0.45 -9.45 -3.05
C PRO A 101 -1.97 -9.45 -2.80
N THR A 102 -2.37 -9.18 -1.57
CA THR A 102 -3.77 -9.11 -1.11
C THR A 102 -4.38 -7.74 -1.39
N VAL A 103 -4.38 -7.32 -2.66
CA VAL A 103 -5.01 -6.07 -3.14
C VAL A 103 -6.24 -6.43 -3.97
N THR A 104 -7.31 -5.64 -3.89
CA THR A 104 -8.62 -5.87 -4.53
C THR A 104 -8.53 -6.33 -5.99
N LEU A 105 -8.00 -5.51 -6.92
CA LEU A 105 -7.98 -5.89 -8.34
C LEU A 105 -7.21 -7.20 -8.63
N PRO A 106 -5.99 -7.43 -8.12
CA PRO A 106 -5.32 -8.71 -8.29
C PRO A 106 -6.13 -9.89 -7.73
N ARG A 107 -6.86 -9.70 -6.61
CA ARG A 107 -7.74 -10.71 -6.03
C ARG A 107 -8.96 -10.97 -6.92
N LEU A 108 -9.67 -9.94 -7.36
CA LEU A 108 -10.80 -10.05 -8.30
C LEU A 108 -10.39 -10.80 -9.57
N LYS A 109 -9.20 -10.51 -10.11
CA LYS A 109 -8.62 -11.25 -11.26
C LYS A 109 -8.35 -12.72 -10.93
N GLY A 110 -7.87 -13.02 -9.72
CA GLY A 110 -7.67 -14.38 -9.24
C GLY A 110 -8.97 -15.17 -9.07
N ILE A 111 -9.98 -14.62 -8.41
CA ILE A 111 -11.27 -15.30 -8.14
C ILE A 111 -12.15 -15.44 -9.39
N THR A 112 -11.83 -14.72 -10.47
CA THR A 112 -12.58 -14.80 -11.73
C THR A 112 -11.92 -15.69 -12.79
N THR A 113 -10.58 -15.78 -12.79
CA THR A 113 -9.82 -16.59 -13.76
C THR A 113 -9.30 -17.90 -13.18
N GLY A 114 -9.17 -17.98 -11.84
CA GLY A 114 -8.54 -19.08 -11.13
C GLY A 114 -7.01 -19.02 -11.15
N GLY A 115 -6.43 -17.93 -11.68
CA GLY A 115 -4.98 -17.76 -11.78
C GLY A 115 -4.34 -17.17 -10.52
N THR A 116 -3.05 -17.41 -10.32
CA THR A 116 -2.26 -16.75 -9.28
C THR A 116 -2.08 -15.26 -9.63
N PRO A 117 -2.29 -14.30 -8.72
CA PRO A 117 -2.20 -12.88 -9.12
C PRO A 117 -0.77 -12.37 -9.32
N SER A 118 -0.61 -11.33 -10.15
CA SER A 118 0.70 -10.77 -10.45
C SER A 118 1.02 -9.59 -9.54
N PHE A 119 2.27 -9.49 -9.12
CA PHE A 119 2.78 -8.32 -8.42
C PHE A 119 2.76 -7.07 -9.33
N LEU A 120 2.94 -7.25 -10.65
CA LEU A 120 2.83 -6.16 -11.63
C LEU A 120 1.39 -5.65 -11.74
N ASP A 121 0.39 -6.54 -11.66
CA ASP A 121 -1.02 -6.14 -11.65
C ASP A 121 -1.25 -5.17 -10.48
N ALA A 122 -0.79 -5.52 -9.26
CA ALA A 122 -0.95 -4.66 -8.07
C ALA A 122 -0.33 -3.27 -8.23
N ILE A 123 0.84 -3.15 -8.85
CA ILE A 123 1.52 -1.87 -9.08
C ILE A 123 0.77 -1.03 -10.11
N LEU A 124 0.38 -1.64 -11.24
CA LEU A 124 -0.28 -0.92 -12.33
C LEU A 124 -1.65 -0.39 -11.89
N ASN A 125 -2.35 -1.09 -10.99
CA ASN A 125 -3.63 -0.61 -10.46
C ASN A 125 -3.48 0.63 -9.56
N VAL A 126 -2.38 0.76 -8.83
CA VAL A 126 -2.08 1.97 -8.06
C VAL A 126 -1.72 3.13 -8.99
N ALA A 127 -1.17 2.81 -10.17
CA ALA A 127 -0.58 3.78 -11.09
C ALA A 127 -1.46 4.13 -12.30
N ASP A 128 -2.58 3.45 -12.57
CA ASP A 128 -3.43 3.79 -13.70
C ASP A 128 -4.88 3.30 -13.55
N ASP A 129 -5.81 4.24 -13.39
CA ASP A 129 -7.26 3.97 -13.31
C ASP A 129 -7.97 4.15 -14.68
N LYS A 130 -7.22 4.54 -15.72
CA LYS A 130 -7.75 4.81 -17.07
C LYS A 130 -7.24 3.84 -18.14
N ASP A 131 -6.31 2.95 -17.80
CA ASP A 131 -5.77 1.99 -18.76
C ASP A 131 -6.65 0.74 -18.90
N SER A 132 -7.23 0.59 -20.10
CA SER A 132 -7.95 -0.61 -20.53
C SER A 132 -7.07 -1.86 -20.70
N SER A 133 -5.74 -1.73 -20.58
CA SER A 133 -4.79 -2.86 -20.72
C SER A 133 -4.90 -3.92 -19.62
N GLN A 134 -5.55 -3.60 -18.48
CA GLN A 134 -5.83 -4.55 -17.39
C GLN A 134 -7.08 -5.39 -17.62
N GLY A 135 -7.87 -5.10 -18.66
CA GLY A 135 -9.11 -5.79 -18.99
C GLY A 135 -8.90 -7.29 -19.23
N LEU A 136 -9.90 -8.09 -18.83
CA LEU A 136 -9.92 -9.53 -19.01
C LEU A 136 -10.68 -9.99 -20.26
N SER A 137 -11.05 -9.08 -21.17
CA SER A 137 -11.78 -9.44 -22.41
C SER A 137 -11.07 -10.50 -23.25
N SER A 138 -9.73 -10.54 -23.24
CA SER A 138 -8.94 -11.54 -23.98
C SER A 138 -8.50 -12.74 -23.14
N GLN A 139 -8.88 -12.80 -21.86
CA GLN A 139 -8.54 -13.89 -20.95
C GLN A 139 -9.80 -14.68 -20.57
N ASP A 140 -9.62 -15.99 -20.39
CA ASP A 140 -10.72 -16.84 -20.00
C ASP A 140 -11.07 -16.66 -18.51
N SER A 141 -12.36 -16.59 -18.19
CA SER A 141 -12.89 -16.37 -16.84
C SER A 141 -14.25 -17.01 -16.68
N TRP A 142 -14.65 -17.32 -15.44
CA TRP A 142 -15.97 -17.89 -15.20
C TRP A 142 -17.10 -16.91 -15.58
N VAL A 143 -16.88 -15.59 -15.42
CA VAL A 143 -17.82 -14.53 -15.81
C VAL A 143 -18.14 -14.64 -17.30
N ARG A 144 -17.10 -14.78 -18.12
CA ARG A 144 -17.23 -14.99 -19.56
C ARG A 144 -17.93 -16.31 -19.90
N GLN A 145 -17.49 -17.40 -19.26
CA GLN A 145 -18.01 -18.74 -19.54
C GLN A 145 -19.51 -18.84 -19.21
N PHE A 146 -19.93 -18.27 -18.08
CA PHE A 146 -21.33 -18.17 -17.68
C PHE A 146 -22.16 -17.38 -18.71
N ARG A 147 -21.65 -16.23 -19.18
CA ARG A 147 -22.38 -15.34 -20.11
C ARG A 147 -22.55 -15.93 -21.52
N TYR A 148 -21.53 -16.60 -22.05
CA TYR A 148 -21.47 -16.96 -23.48
C TYR A 148 -21.70 -18.44 -23.80
N LYS A 149 -21.48 -19.36 -22.85
CA LYS A 149 -21.74 -20.80 -23.09
C LYS A 149 -23.09 -21.26 -22.56
N SER A 150 -23.74 -20.46 -21.73
CA SER A 150 -25.16 -20.65 -21.38
C SER A 150 -26.01 -19.73 -22.25
N GLU A 151 -26.45 -20.20 -23.43
CA GLU A 151 -27.29 -19.40 -24.33
C GLU A 151 -28.48 -18.79 -23.58
N GLY A 152 -28.60 -17.46 -23.62
CA GLY A 152 -29.71 -16.72 -23.01
C GLY A 152 -29.54 -16.32 -21.54
N LYS A 153 -28.48 -16.73 -20.82
CA LYS A 153 -28.28 -16.32 -19.41
C LYS A 153 -27.91 -14.84 -19.28
N THR A 154 -28.47 -14.22 -18.26
CA THR A 154 -28.35 -12.79 -17.93
C THR A 154 -27.53 -12.59 -16.66
N LEU A 155 -26.63 -11.59 -16.66
CA LEU A 155 -25.73 -11.30 -15.54
C LEU A 155 -25.81 -9.81 -15.20
N ASN A 156 -26.17 -9.49 -13.97
CA ASN A 156 -26.25 -8.12 -13.45
C ASN A 156 -25.13 -7.87 -12.44
N PHE A 157 -24.61 -6.64 -12.39
CA PHE A 157 -23.52 -6.25 -11.48
C PHE A 157 -23.75 -4.89 -10.83
N TYR A 158 -23.59 -4.82 -9.50
CA TYR A 158 -23.68 -3.58 -8.73
C TYR A 158 -22.55 -3.51 -7.69
N GLY A 159 -21.75 -2.43 -7.69
CA GLY A 159 -20.69 -2.23 -6.70
C GLY A 159 -19.43 -1.54 -7.23
N ASP A 160 -18.29 -1.90 -6.66
CA ASP A 160 -16.94 -1.42 -7.02
C ASP A 160 -16.66 -1.42 -8.53
N ASP A 161 -16.32 -0.25 -9.08
CA ASP A 161 -16.04 -0.05 -10.50
C ASP A 161 -14.81 -0.82 -11.03
N THR A 162 -13.99 -1.41 -10.17
CA THR A 162 -12.90 -2.33 -10.54
C THR A 162 -13.41 -3.50 -11.37
N TRP A 163 -14.62 -3.98 -11.11
CA TRP A 163 -15.26 -5.00 -11.96
C TRP A 163 -15.48 -4.51 -13.38
N LEU A 164 -15.86 -3.24 -13.57
CA LEU A 164 -16.10 -2.67 -14.90
C LEU A 164 -14.80 -2.42 -15.68
N LYS A 165 -13.66 -2.27 -14.97
CA LYS A 165 -12.31 -2.20 -15.56
C LYS A 165 -11.86 -3.57 -16.06
N LEU A 166 -12.12 -4.63 -15.27
CA LEU A 166 -11.82 -6.00 -15.65
C LEU A 166 -12.76 -6.54 -16.72
N PHE A 167 -14.06 -6.20 -16.63
CA PHE A 167 -15.13 -6.72 -17.48
C PHE A 167 -15.94 -5.56 -18.09
N PRO A 168 -15.64 -5.15 -19.34
CA PRO A 168 -16.36 -4.10 -20.02
C PRO A 168 -17.89 -4.30 -20.01
N LYS A 169 -18.61 -3.28 -19.56
CA LYS A 169 -20.08 -3.31 -19.33
C LYS A 169 -20.87 -3.99 -20.45
N LYS A 170 -20.70 -3.51 -21.69
CA LYS A 170 -21.50 -3.95 -22.86
C LYS A 170 -21.27 -5.41 -23.26
N GLU A 171 -20.16 -6.00 -22.82
CA GLU A 171 -19.76 -7.36 -23.17
C GLU A 171 -20.30 -8.35 -22.13
N PHE A 172 -20.15 -8.04 -20.84
CA PHE A 172 -20.36 -9.03 -19.77
C PHE A 172 -21.68 -8.90 -19.02
N PHE A 173 -22.26 -7.70 -18.96
CA PHE A 173 -23.38 -7.42 -18.06
C PHE A 173 -24.61 -6.88 -18.79
N SER A 174 -25.79 -7.31 -18.36
CA SER A 174 -27.08 -6.81 -18.85
C SER A 174 -27.42 -5.47 -18.20
N GLU A 175 -27.41 -5.43 -16.87
CA GLU A 175 -27.55 -4.20 -16.08
C GLU A 175 -26.34 -4.00 -15.18
N THR A 176 -25.89 -2.74 -15.08
CA THR A 176 -24.80 -2.40 -14.14
C THR A 176 -24.90 -1.01 -13.55
N ASP A 177 -24.43 -0.88 -12.32
CA ASP A 177 -24.09 0.39 -11.69
C ASP A 177 -22.77 0.26 -10.92
N GLY A 178 -21.78 1.04 -11.32
CA GLY A 178 -20.43 1.01 -10.75
C GLY A 178 -20.18 2.25 -9.89
N THR A 179 -19.63 2.05 -8.69
CA THR A 179 -19.24 3.15 -7.80
C THR A 179 -17.71 3.20 -7.69
N ASN A 180 -17.13 4.39 -7.67
CA ASN A 180 -15.68 4.56 -7.59
C ASN A 180 -15.18 4.21 -6.19
N SER A 181 -14.21 3.31 -6.14
CA SER A 181 -13.70 2.65 -4.92
C SER A 181 -12.62 3.45 -4.20
N PHE A 182 -12.15 4.54 -4.80
CA PHE A 182 -11.02 5.30 -4.25
C PHE A 182 -11.42 6.37 -3.21
N PHE A 183 -12.71 6.57 -2.95
CA PHE A 183 -13.17 7.48 -1.89
C PHE A 183 -13.26 6.78 -0.53
N VAL A 184 -12.11 6.52 0.08
CA VAL A 184 -11.94 5.82 1.39
C VAL A 184 -12.63 6.55 2.57
N SER A 185 -13.09 7.79 2.38
CA SER A 185 -13.82 8.54 3.41
C SER A 185 -15.30 8.17 3.52
N ASP A 186 -15.85 7.39 2.58
CA ASP A 186 -17.27 7.01 2.58
C ASP A 186 -17.46 5.53 2.92
N PHE A 187 -18.09 5.24 4.06
CA PHE A 187 -18.40 3.89 4.52
C PHE A 187 -19.83 3.45 4.17
N THR A 188 -20.58 4.25 3.42
CA THR A 188 -22.03 4.14 3.30
C THR A 188 -22.55 4.33 1.88
N GLU A 189 -22.02 5.25 1.08
CA GLU A 189 -22.54 5.54 -0.26
C GLU A 189 -22.40 4.37 -1.21
N VAL A 190 -21.23 3.73 -1.24
CA VAL A 190 -20.99 2.54 -2.09
C VAL A 190 -21.99 1.46 -1.72
N ASP A 191 -22.07 1.11 -0.44
CA ASP A 191 -22.93 0.04 0.05
C ASP A 191 -24.42 0.36 -0.17
N ASN A 192 -24.83 1.62 -0.01
CA ASN A 192 -26.19 2.07 -0.32
C ASN A 192 -26.47 2.05 -1.82
N ASN A 193 -25.49 2.38 -2.66
CA ASN A 193 -25.61 2.28 -4.12
C ASN A 193 -25.85 0.84 -4.55
N VAL A 194 -25.20 -0.14 -3.92
CA VAL A 194 -25.47 -1.56 -4.17
C VAL A 194 -26.85 -1.95 -3.62
N THR A 195 -27.13 -1.60 -2.37
CA THR A 195 -28.33 -2.03 -1.64
C THR A 195 -29.63 -1.54 -2.28
N ARG A 196 -29.66 -0.32 -2.83
CA ARG A 196 -30.87 0.25 -3.47
C ARG A 196 -31.35 -0.55 -4.68
N HIS A 197 -30.44 -1.26 -5.37
CA HIS A 197 -30.81 -2.10 -6.52
C HIS A 197 -31.45 -3.42 -6.09
N LEU A 198 -31.20 -3.89 -4.85
CA LEU A 198 -31.82 -5.11 -4.34
C LEU A 198 -33.36 -5.00 -4.26
N ASP A 199 -33.92 -3.79 -4.12
CA ASP A 199 -35.38 -3.61 -4.13
C ASP A 199 -35.98 -4.03 -5.46
N SER A 200 -35.38 -3.61 -6.57
CA SER A 200 -35.84 -3.99 -7.91
C SER A 200 -35.46 -5.42 -8.29
N GLU A 201 -34.24 -5.86 -7.97
CA GLU A 201 -33.74 -7.18 -8.39
C GLU A 201 -34.43 -8.35 -7.66
N LEU A 202 -34.84 -8.15 -6.40
CA LEU A 202 -35.49 -9.18 -5.57
C LEU A 202 -37.03 -9.10 -5.57
N SER A 203 -37.65 -8.09 -6.18
CA SER A 203 -39.11 -7.97 -6.22
C SER A 203 -39.74 -8.46 -7.54
N GLN A 204 -38.95 -8.55 -8.61
CA GLN A 204 -39.46 -8.90 -9.93
C GLN A 204 -39.74 -10.41 -10.07
N SER A 205 -40.91 -10.74 -10.63
CA SER A 205 -41.30 -12.10 -10.99
C SER A 205 -41.90 -12.12 -12.41
N PRO A 206 -41.26 -12.79 -13.40
CA PRO A 206 -40.02 -13.58 -13.29
C PRO A 206 -38.78 -12.70 -13.03
N SER A 207 -37.70 -13.28 -12.48
CA SER A 207 -36.45 -12.55 -12.28
C SER A 207 -35.83 -12.16 -13.61
N THR A 208 -35.18 -11.00 -13.65
CA THR A 208 -34.51 -10.45 -14.84
C THR A 208 -33.05 -10.89 -14.99
N TRP A 209 -32.56 -11.68 -14.03
CA TRP A 209 -31.19 -12.15 -13.95
C TRP A 209 -31.12 -13.66 -13.69
N ASP A 210 -30.03 -14.27 -14.17
CA ASP A 210 -29.59 -15.62 -13.83
C ASP A 210 -28.33 -15.60 -12.95
N GLY A 211 -27.53 -14.54 -13.05
CA GLY A 211 -26.45 -14.23 -12.12
C GLY A 211 -26.54 -12.80 -11.60
N LEU A 212 -26.28 -12.62 -10.31
CA LEU A 212 -26.21 -11.30 -9.67
C LEU A 212 -24.89 -11.16 -8.91
N ILE A 213 -24.08 -10.17 -9.25
CA ILE A 213 -22.83 -9.85 -8.55
C ILE A 213 -23.01 -8.55 -7.78
N LEU A 214 -22.68 -8.58 -6.49
CA LEU A 214 -22.75 -7.45 -5.58
C LEU A 214 -21.36 -7.28 -4.94
N HIS A 215 -20.78 -6.08 -5.00
CA HIS A 215 -19.48 -5.81 -4.37
C HIS A 215 -19.57 -4.62 -3.40
N TYR A 216 -19.46 -4.91 -2.10
CA TYR A 216 -19.50 -3.93 -1.00
C TYR A 216 -18.09 -3.56 -0.54
N LEU A 217 -17.85 -2.27 -0.26
CA LEU A 217 -16.53 -1.73 0.12
C LEU A 217 -16.47 -1.20 1.56
N GLY A 218 -17.61 -1.08 2.23
CA GLY A 218 -17.69 -0.38 3.51
C GLY A 218 -16.78 -0.95 4.62
N LEU A 219 -16.55 -2.26 4.66
CA LEU A 219 -15.65 -2.86 5.66
C LEU A 219 -14.18 -2.49 5.43
N ASP A 220 -13.70 -2.56 4.18
CA ASP A 220 -12.33 -2.18 3.83
C ASP A 220 -12.05 -0.70 4.12
N HIS A 221 -12.96 0.20 3.71
CA HIS A 221 -12.81 1.63 4.00
C HIS A 221 -12.74 1.92 5.50
N ILE A 222 -13.57 1.27 6.32
CA ILE A 222 -13.51 1.40 7.78
C ILE A 222 -12.17 0.85 8.31
N GLY A 223 -11.72 -0.28 7.77
CA GLY A 223 -10.41 -0.87 8.05
C GLY A 223 -9.29 0.14 7.85
N HIS A 224 -9.14 0.69 6.66
CA HIS A 224 -8.08 1.66 6.34
C HIS A 224 -8.07 2.91 7.22
N LYS A 225 -9.23 3.31 7.75
CA LYS A 225 -9.39 4.51 8.57
C LYS A 225 -9.18 4.25 10.06
N GLY A 226 -9.74 3.16 10.59
CA GLY A 226 -9.83 2.91 12.03
C GLY A 226 -9.35 1.54 12.48
N GLY A 227 -8.89 0.69 11.56
CA GLY A 227 -8.49 -0.69 11.84
C GLY A 227 -9.66 -1.67 11.97
N PRO A 228 -9.34 -2.98 12.13
CA PRO A 228 -10.34 -4.04 12.30
C PRO A 228 -11.19 -3.88 13.58
N THR A 229 -10.74 -3.08 14.54
CA THR A 229 -11.43 -2.82 15.82
C THR A 229 -12.07 -1.42 15.88
N SER A 230 -12.22 -0.76 14.73
CA SER A 230 -12.90 0.53 14.62
C SER A 230 -14.31 0.48 15.21
N SER A 231 -14.74 1.59 15.83
CA SER A 231 -16.10 1.72 16.39
C SER A 231 -17.23 1.57 15.35
N HIS A 232 -16.91 1.73 14.06
CA HIS A 232 -17.87 1.55 12.96
C HIS A 232 -17.93 0.11 12.43
N MET A 233 -16.99 -0.76 12.81
CA MET A 233 -16.88 -2.11 12.29
C MET A 233 -18.10 -2.97 12.67
N GLU A 234 -18.51 -2.92 13.94
CA GLU A 234 -19.67 -3.67 14.44
C GLU A 234 -20.95 -3.33 13.68
N SER A 235 -21.27 -2.03 13.54
CA SER A 235 -22.46 -1.59 12.82
C SER A 235 -22.45 -2.05 11.36
N LYS A 236 -21.26 -2.05 10.73
CA LYS A 236 -21.11 -2.44 9.33
C LYS A 236 -21.26 -3.96 9.13
N GLN A 237 -20.73 -4.78 10.04
CA GLN A 237 -20.96 -6.23 10.00
C GLN A 237 -22.45 -6.58 10.14
N LYS A 238 -23.17 -5.88 11.03
CA LYS A 238 -24.63 -6.05 11.19
C LYS A 238 -25.40 -5.67 9.93
N GLU A 239 -24.99 -4.61 9.24
CA GLU A 239 -25.56 -4.22 7.94
C GLU A 239 -25.36 -5.33 6.90
N MET A 240 -24.15 -5.88 6.78
CA MET A 240 -23.86 -6.98 5.86
C MET A 240 -24.67 -8.24 6.20
N ASP A 241 -24.82 -8.57 7.48
CA ASP A 241 -25.65 -9.71 7.93
C ASP A 241 -27.12 -9.54 7.54
N SER A 242 -27.66 -8.32 7.67
CA SER A 242 -29.02 -7.99 7.25
C SER A 242 -29.22 -8.13 5.74
N ILE A 243 -28.20 -7.77 4.93
CA ILE A 243 -28.23 -7.97 3.48
C ILE A 243 -28.22 -9.47 3.13
N VAL A 244 -27.39 -10.27 3.82
CA VAL A 244 -27.37 -11.73 3.68
C VAL A 244 -28.74 -12.32 4.00
N GLU A 245 -29.37 -11.90 5.10
CA GLU A 245 -30.72 -12.33 5.49
C GLU A 245 -31.76 -11.99 4.42
N ARG A 246 -31.71 -10.77 3.90
CA ARG A 246 -32.63 -10.29 2.87
C ARG A 246 -32.52 -11.11 1.58
N ILE A 247 -31.30 -11.38 1.11
CA ILE A 247 -31.06 -12.18 -0.10
C ILE A 247 -31.48 -13.64 0.13
N TYR A 248 -31.12 -14.23 1.29
CA TYR A 248 -31.49 -15.59 1.62
C TYR A 248 -33.02 -15.78 1.67
N ASN A 249 -33.74 -14.84 2.28
CA ASN A 249 -35.20 -14.88 2.33
C ASN A 249 -35.82 -14.83 0.93
N TYR A 250 -35.32 -13.97 0.04
CA TYR A 250 -35.76 -13.97 -1.37
C TYR A 250 -35.53 -15.32 -2.06
N VAL A 251 -34.35 -15.90 -1.89
CA VAL A 251 -33.99 -17.19 -2.49
C VAL A 251 -34.85 -18.32 -1.91
N SER A 252 -35.24 -18.24 -0.63
CA SER A 252 -35.87 -19.34 0.10
C SER A 252 -37.40 -19.35 0.09
N VAL A 253 -38.06 -18.24 -0.26
CA VAL A 253 -39.53 -18.08 -0.17
C VAL A 253 -40.29 -18.92 -1.22
N ASP A 254 -39.70 -19.20 -2.37
CA ASP A 254 -40.31 -20.01 -3.42
C ASP A 254 -39.57 -21.35 -3.54
N LYS A 255 -40.27 -22.47 -3.37
CA LYS A 255 -39.66 -23.81 -3.37
C LYS A 255 -38.93 -24.13 -4.67
N GLU A 256 -39.41 -23.62 -5.81
CA GLU A 256 -38.72 -23.81 -7.09
C GLU A 256 -37.44 -22.96 -7.16
N LYS A 257 -37.43 -21.75 -6.57
CA LYS A 257 -36.24 -20.90 -6.49
C LYS A 257 -35.23 -21.36 -5.44
N SER A 258 -35.69 -21.97 -4.35
CA SER A 258 -34.88 -22.31 -3.18
C SER A 258 -33.96 -23.51 -3.39
N GLU A 259 -34.33 -24.43 -4.29
CA GLU A 259 -33.47 -25.58 -4.65
C GLU A 259 -32.54 -25.30 -5.84
N ASP A 260 -32.67 -24.12 -6.47
CA ASP A 260 -32.08 -23.82 -7.79
C ASP A 260 -31.16 -22.59 -7.81
N THR A 261 -31.04 -21.87 -6.70
CA THR A 261 -30.16 -20.69 -6.59
C THR A 261 -29.00 -20.95 -5.62
N LEU A 262 -27.78 -20.66 -6.07
CA LEU A 262 -26.57 -20.66 -5.25
C LEU A 262 -26.28 -19.24 -4.73
N PHE A 263 -26.16 -19.04 -3.43
CA PHE A 263 -25.72 -17.77 -2.86
C PHE A 263 -24.31 -17.91 -2.26
N ILE A 264 -23.38 -17.04 -2.63
CA ILE A 264 -22.00 -17.04 -2.14
C ILE A 264 -21.72 -15.69 -1.49
N VAL A 265 -21.16 -15.71 -0.29
CA VAL A 265 -20.63 -14.54 0.42
C VAL A 265 -19.14 -14.75 0.61
N MET A 266 -18.31 -13.78 0.21
CA MET A 266 -16.86 -13.91 0.35
C MET A 266 -16.13 -12.60 0.53
N GLY A 267 -14.96 -12.67 1.18
CA GLY A 267 -13.92 -11.66 1.09
C GLY A 267 -13.00 -11.93 -0.11
N ASP A 268 -12.60 -10.86 -0.79
CA ASP A 268 -11.54 -10.87 -1.79
C ASP A 268 -10.14 -10.90 -1.14
N HIS A 269 -9.99 -10.29 0.04
CA HIS A 269 -8.89 -10.46 0.99
C HIS A 269 -9.35 -10.22 2.43
N GLY A 270 -8.43 -10.31 3.39
CA GLY A 270 -8.62 -9.78 4.74
C GLY A 270 -7.85 -8.47 4.96
N MET A 271 -7.53 -8.15 6.21
CA MET A 271 -6.73 -6.96 6.57
C MET A 271 -5.87 -7.24 7.81
N ASN A 272 -4.77 -6.51 7.94
CA ASN A 272 -3.90 -6.59 9.12
C ASN A 272 -4.48 -5.79 10.32
N GLU A 273 -3.78 -5.86 11.46
CA GLU A 273 -4.21 -5.20 12.70
C GLU A 273 -4.14 -3.66 12.69
N ILE A 274 -3.60 -3.01 11.65
CA ILE A 274 -3.74 -1.56 11.44
C ILE A 274 -4.83 -1.23 10.41
N GLY A 275 -5.50 -2.24 9.86
CA GLY A 275 -6.55 -2.08 8.85
C GLY A 275 -6.06 -1.86 7.43
N ASN A 276 -4.82 -2.25 7.12
CA ASN A 276 -4.31 -2.23 5.75
C ASN A 276 -4.17 -3.65 5.18
N HIS A 277 -3.95 -3.74 3.88
CA HIS A 277 -3.80 -5.00 3.14
C HIS A 277 -2.81 -4.83 1.96
N GLY A 278 -2.48 -5.92 1.24
CA GLY A 278 -1.50 -5.96 0.15
C GLY A 278 -0.23 -6.75 0.45
N GLY A 279 -0.07 -7.18 1.70
CA GLY A 279 1.02 -8.00 2.23
C GLY A 279 0.67 -9.49 2.30
N SER A 280 1.19 -10.16 3.32
CA SER A 280 1.09 -11.62 3.48
C SER A 280 0.88 -12.05 4.93
N THR A 281 0.37 -11.17 5.81
CA THR A 281 0.06 -11.58 7.18
C THR A 281 -1.14 -12.54 7.20
N GLU A 282 -1.27 -13.35 8.25
CA GLU A 282 -2.38 -14.31 8.39
C GLU A 282 -3.76 -13.62 8.31
N GLY A 283 -3.91 -12.43 8.90
CA GLY A 283 -5.14 -11.65 8.84
C GLY A 283 -5.46 -11.09 7.45
N GLU A 284 -4.44 -10.79 6.63
CA GLU A 284 -4.64 -10.33 5.25
C GLU A 284 -4.99 -11.48 4.30
N THR A 285 -4.44 -12.67 4.55
CA THR A 285 -4.56 -13.82 3.64
C THR A 285 -5.74 -14.73 4.00
N SER A 286 -6.35 -14.59 5.17
CA SER A 286 -7.46 -15.43 5.65
C SER A 286 -8.82 -14.75 5.47
N ALA A 287 -9.32 -14.74 4.24
CA ALA A 287 -10.64 -14.21 3.92
C ALA A 287 -11.75 -15.21 4.27
N GLY A 288 -12.94 -14.71 4.62
CA GLY A 288 -14.13 -15.55 4.79
C GLY A 288 -14.71 -15.98 3.44
N LEU A 289 -15.20 -17.21 3.34
CA LEU A 289 -15.97 -17.71 2.19
C LEU A 289 -17.10 -18.63 2.63
N LEU A 290 -18.32 -18.34 2.19
CA LEU A 290 -19.53 -19.04 2.60
C LEU A 290 -20.39 -19.36 1.39
N PHE A 291 -20.70 -20.64 1.19
CA PHE A 291 -21.71 -21.10 0.23
C PHE A 291 -23.04 -21.30 0.96
N ILE A 292 -24.14 -20.75 0.44
CA ILE A 292 -25.46 -20.76 1.05
C ILE A 292 -26.49 -21.34 0.08
N SER A 293 -27.24 -22.34 0.55
CA SER A 293 -28.42 -22.89 -0.13
C SER A 293 -29.14 -23.87 0.81
N PRO A 294 -30.48 -23.87 0.86
CA PRO A 294 -31.25 -24.92 1.54
C PRO A 294 -30.87 -26.34 1.07
N LYS A 295 -30.40 -26.50 -0.18
CA LYS A 295 -29.95 -27.77 -0.76
C LYS A 295 -28.76 -28.39 -0.01
N PHE A 296 -27.94 -27.58 0.67
CA PHE A 296 -26.80 -28.07 1.45
C PHE A 296 -27.19 -28.83 2.71
N GLN A 297 -28.45 -28.76 3.16
CA GLN A 297 -28.95 -29.63 4.21
C GLN A 297 -28.97 -31.11 3.78
N LYS A 298 -28.83 -31.43 2.49
CA LYS A 298 -28.68 -32.83 2.01
C LYS A 298 -27.30 -33.39 2.36
N ILE A 299 -26.30 -32.53 2.58
CA ILE A 299 -24.92 -32.92 2.89
C ILE A 299 -24.80 -33.31 4.37
N LYS A 300 -24.26 -34.49 4.66
CA LYS A 300 -24.17 -34.99 6.06
C LYS A 300 -23.21 -34.20 6.94
N SER A 301 -22.14 -33.64 6.37
CA SER A 301 -21.12 -32.88 7.11
C SER A 301 -21.60 -31.49 7.51
N SER A 302 -22.48 -30.85 6.74
CA SER A 302 -23.00 -29.50 7.05
C SER A 302 -23.85 -29.48 8.32
N LYS A 303 -24.65 -30.53 8.57
CA LYS A 303 -25.51 -30.66 9.78
C LYS A 303 -24.77 -30.75 11.11
N LYS A 304 -23.44 -30.88 11.10
CA LYS A 304 -22.62 -31.03 12.32
C LYS A 304 -21.81 -29.78 12.67
N LEU A 305 -21.90 -28.75 11.84
CA LEU A 305 -21.14 -27.52 12.05
C LEU A 305 -21.74 -26.72 13.20
N LYS A 306 -20.86 -26.06 13.96
CA LYS A 306 -21.23 -25.15 15.05
C LYS A 306 -20.71 -23.77 14.71
N ALA A 307 -21.56 -22.76 14.84
CA ALA A 307 -21.19 -21.35 14.74
C ALA A 307 -21.92 -20.55 15.83
N PRO A 308 -21.32 -19.47 16.37
CA PRO A 308 -19.94 -19.02 16.11
C PRO A 308 -18.87 -19.96 16.69
N LEU A 309 -17.61 -19.72 16.32
CA LEU A 309 -16.43 -20.43 16.84
C LEU A 309 -15.58 -19.52 17.75
N PRO A 310 -14.83 -20.09 18.71
CA PRO A 310 -13.84 -19.33 19.47
C PRO A 310 -12.78 -18.68 18.58
N ASN A 311 -12.15 -17.62 19.08
CA ASN A 311 -11.08 -16.93 18.37
C ASN A 311 -9.91 -17.85 17.99
N SER A 312 -9.44 -17.70 16.76
CA SER A 312 -8.29 -18.41 16.21
C SER A 312 -7.15 -17.43 15.95
N GLU A 313 -5.99 -17.61 16.59
CA GLU A 313 -4.83 -16.72 16.42
C GLU A 313 -4.32 -16.66 14.97
N ASN A 314 -4.48 -17.76 14.23
CA ASN A 314 -4.07 -17.88 12.82
C ASN A 314 -5.24 -17.70 11.84
N TYR A 315 -6.34 -17.08 12.29
CA TYR A 315 -7.55 -16.83 11.50
C TYR A 315 -8.12 -18.08 10.81
N SER A 316 -7.83 -19.26 11.35
CA SER A 316 -8.21 -20.55 10.78
C SER A 316 -9.56 -20.95 11.35
N TYR A 317 -10.62 -20.78 10.56
CA TYR A 317 -11.98 -21.19 10.88
C TYR A 317 -12.46 -22.25 9.87
N PHE A 318 -13.08 -23.32 10.35
CA PHE A 318 -13.53 -24.44 9.51
C PHE A 318 -12.41 -24.99 8.60
N ASN A 319 -12.72 -25.39 7.36
CA ASN A 319 -11.74 -25.91 6.41
C ASN A 319 -11.03 -24.77 5.66
N LYS A 320 -9.72 -24.90 5.45
CA LYS A 320 -8.92 -23.99 4.62
C LYS A 320 -8.92 -24.47 3.17
N ILE A 321 -9.15 -23.55 2.23
CA ILE A 321 -9.04 -23.78 0.78
C ILE A 321 -8.26 -22.62 0.15
N ASN A 322 -7.79 -22.76 -1.10
CA ASN A 322 -7.31 -21.60 -1.84
C ASN A 322 -8.50 -20.82 -2.40
N GLN A 323 -8.43 -19.50 -2.42
CA GLN A 323 -9.53 -18.67 -2.94
C GLN A 323 -9.84 -18.97 -4.42
N ILE A 324 -8.84 -19.34 -5.20
CA ILE A 324 -8.97 -19.72 -6.62
C ILE A 324 -9.74 -21.04 -6.84
N ASP A 325 -9.86 -21.88 -5.80
CA ASP A 325 -10.63 -23.15 -5.85
C ASP A 325 -12.13 -22.91 -6.08
N LEU A 326 -12.60 -21.67 -5.86
CA LEU A 326 -13.94 -21.22 -6.22
C LEU A 326 -14.24 -21.42 -7.71
N VAL A 327 -13.27 -21.16 -8.60
CA VAL A 327 -13.48 -21.12 -10.05
C VAL A 327 -13.88 -22.46 -10.66
N PRO A 328 -13.13 -23.56 -10.49
CA PRO A 328 -13.55 -24.87 -11.02
C PRO A 328 -14.80 -25.39 -10.29
N THR A 329 -15.02 -24.98 -9.04
CA THR A 329 -16.21 -25.35 -8.28
C THR A 329 -17.47 -24.69 -8.85
N LEU A 330 -17.40 -23.41 -9.20
CA LEU A 330 -18.50 -22.71 -9.88
C LEU A 330 -18.80 -23.33 -11.25
N ALA A 331 -17.75 -23.67 -12.01
CA ALA A 331 -17.86 -24.33 -13.30
C ALA A 331 -18.69 -25.62 -13.22
N ALA A 332 -18.42 -26.45 -12.21
CA ALA A 332 -19.19 -27.66 -11.93
C ALA A 332 -20.61 -27.38 -11.46
N LEU A 333 -20.81 -26.44 -10.53
CA LEU A 333 -22.12 -26.17 -9.92
C LEU A 333 -23.12 -25.54 -10.90
N LEU A 334 -22.64 -24.67 -11.78
CA LEU A 334 -23.43 -23.85 -12.73
C LEU A 334 -23.30 -24.31 -14.19
N ASN A 335 -22.57 -25.39 -14.43
CA ASN A 335 -22.40 -26.05 -15.72
C ASN A 335 -21.82 -25.16 -16.84
N PHE A 336 -20.55 -24.78 -16.71
CA PHE A 336 -19.78 -24.13 -17.77
C PHE A 336 -18.32 -24.62 -17.77
N PRO A 337 -17.57 -24.54 -18.88
CA PRO A 337 -16.19 -25.03 -18.94
C PRO A 337 -15.25 -24.36 -17.92
N ILE A 338 -14.36 -25.13 -17.29
CA ILE A 338 -13.33 -24.59 -16.39
C ILE A 338 -12.41 -23.66 -17.21
N PRO A 339 -12.18 -22.39 -16.79
CA PRO A 339 -11.31 -21.46 -17.51
C PRO A 339 -9.92 -22.04 -17.78
N LYS A 340 -9.38 -21.81 -18.99
CA LYS A 340 -8.13 -22.44 -19.46
C LYS A 340 -6.94 -22.30 -18.52
N ASN A 341 -6.76 -21.11 -17.97
CA ASN A 341 -5.61 -20.74 -17.14
C ASN A 341 -5.88 -20.88 -15.63
N ASN A 342 -6.95 -21.59 -15.27
CA ASN A 342 -7.29 -21.87 -13.88
C ASN A 342 -6.21 -22.75 -13.22
N LEU A 343 -5.84 -22.41 -11.99
CA LEU A 343 -5.00 -23.20 -11.10
C LEU A 343 -5.76 -23.62 -9.83
N GLY A 344 -7.06 -23.34 -9.74
CA GLY A 344 -7.90 -23.81 -8.64
C GLY A 344 -8.21 -25.31 -8.76
N VAL A 345 -8.43 -25.94 -7.62
CA VAL A 345 -8.85 -27.33 -7.48
C VAL A 345 -10.29 -27.37 -6.99
N MET A 346 -11.13 -28.23 -7.55
CA MET A 346 -12.53 -28.34 -7.14
C MET A 346 -12.68 -28.67 -5.64
N ILE A 347 -13.61 -28.00 -4.95
CA ILE A 347 -13.80 -28.16 -3.50
C ILE A 347 -14.44 -29.51 -3.15
N LYS A 348 -13.74 -30.29 -2.32
CA LYS A 348 -14.07 -31.69 -2.02
C LYS A 348 -15.43 -31.89 -1.37
N GLU A 349 -15.84 -31.03 -0.44
CA GLU A 349 -17.11 -31.21 0.28
C GLU A 349 -18.31 -30.99 -0.63
N LEU A 350 -18.20 -30.10 -1.62
CA LEU A 350 -19.30 -29.77 -2.54
C LEU A 350 -19.55 -30.87 -3.58
N LEU A 351 -18.55 -31.73 -3.85
CA LEU A 351 -18.74 -32.94 -4.68
C LEU A 351 -19.81 -33.90 -4.13
N SER A 352 -20.13 -33.81 -2.83
CA SER A 352 -21.15 -34.65 -2.20
C SER A 352 -22.58 -34.35 -2.67
N LEU A 353 -22.79 -33.27 -3.43
CA LEU A 353 -24.06 -32.95 -4.09
C LEU A 353 -24.41 -33.90 -5.25
N TRP A 354 -23.41 -34.56 -5.83
CA TRP A 354 -23.61 -35.59 -6.84
C TRP A 354 -23.60 -36.95 -6.16
N ASP A 355 -24.65 -37.75 -6.32
CA ASP A 355 -24.79 -39.01 -5.60
C ASP A 355 -23.90 -40.12 -6.18
N LYS A 356 -23.70 -40.13 -7.51
CA LYS A 356 -22.98 -41.19 -8.21
C LYS A 356 -21.48 -40.94 -8.23
N VAL A 357 -20.71 -41.99 -7.94
CA VAL A 357 -19.24 -41.93 -7.96
C VAL A 357 -18.70 -41.57 -9.35
N ASP A 358 -19.34 -42.08 -10.41
CA ASP A 358 -18.93 -41.80 -11.78
C ASP A 358 -19.11 -40.32 -12.17
N GLU A 359 -20.17 -39.66 -11.68
CA GLU A 359 -20.39 -38.23 -11.89
C GLU A 359 -19.28 -37.40 -11.20
N ARG A 360 -18.95 -37.74 -9.94
CA ARG A 360 -17.83 -37.10 -9.21
C ARG A 360 -16.49 -37.31 -9.92
N ASN A 361 -16.27 -38.50 -10.45
CA ASN A 361 -15.05 -38.86 -11.17
C ASN A 361 -14.94 -38.14 -12.51
N GLY A 362 -16.05 -37.92 -13.21
CA GLY A 362 -16.11 -37.12 -14.44
C GLY A 362 -15.77 -35.64 -14.18
N LEU A 363 -16.39 -35.05 -13.15
CA LEU A 363 -16.12 -33.67 -12.70
C LEU A 363 -14.63 -33.43 -12.41
N LEU A 364 -14.02 -34.35 -11.65
CA LEU A 364 -12.60 -34.26 -11.31
C LEU A 364 -11.70 -34.51 -12.51
N MET A 365 -12.09 -35.40 -13.43
CA MET A 365 -11.31 -35.68 -14.64
C MET A 365 -11.23 -34.45 -15.54
N GLU A 366 -12.30 -33.66 -15.67
CA GLU A 366 -12.26 -32.39 -16.41
C GLU A 366 -11.26 -31.40 -15.79
N ASN A 367 -11.25 -31.28 -14.47
CA ASN A 367 -10.25 -30.46 -13.79
C ASN A 367 -8.82 -30.98 -14.06
N CYS A 368 -8.62 -32.30 -14.05
CA CYS A 368 -7.32 -32.91 -14.36
C CYS A 368 -6.89 -32.66 -15.83
N TYR A 369 -7.81 -32.76 -16.79
CA TYR A 369 -7.50 -32.47 -18.20
C TYR A 369 -7.12 -31.01 -18.42
N GLN A 370 -7.81 -30.08 -17.73
CA GLN A 370 -7.47 -28.66 -17.77
C GLN A 370 -6.03 -28.43 -17.23
N PHE A 371 -5.67 -29.06 -16.11
CA PHE A 371 -4.30 -29.01 -15.58
C PHE A 371 -3.27 -29.66 -16.51
N LYS A 372 -3.59 -30.82 -17.11
CA LYS A 372 -2.73 -31.47 -18.11
C LYS A 372 -2.37 -30.51 -19.24
N SER A 373 -3.35 -29.81 -19.80
CA SER A 373 -3.11 -28.83 -20.87
C SER A 373 -2.19 -27.68 -20.46
N LEU A 374 -2.23 -27.26 -19.19
CA LEU A 374 -1.29 -26.26 -18.66
C LEU A 374 0.12 -26.83 -18.51
N VAL A 375 0.26 -28.07 -18.04
CA VAL A 375 1.56 -28.74 -17.92
C VAL A 375 2.17 -28.97 -19.31
N ASP A 376 1.39 -29.48 -20.26
CA ASP A 376 1.79 -29.66 -21.67
C ASP A 376 2.34 -28.34 -22.26
N ALA A 377 1.60 -27.24 -22.07
CA ALA A 377 1.99 -25.93 -22.55
C ALA A 377 3.23 -25.36 -21.87
N LYS A 378 3.38 -25.57 -20.55
CA LYS A 378 4.55 -25.12 -19.78
C LYS A 378 5.84 -25.79 -20.27
N TYR A 379 5.81 -27.11 -20.47
CA TYR A 379 7.00 -27.89 -20.82
C TYR A 379 7.17 -28.10 -22.32
N GLY A 380 6.18 -27.71 -23.14
CA GLY A 380 6.21 -27.93 -24.59
C GLY A 380 6.16 -29.42 -24.97
N ILE A 381 5.44 -30.22 -24.17
CA ILE A 381 5.33 -31.68 -24.33
C ILE A 381 3.87 -32.10 -24.51
N ASP A 382 3.66 -33.39 -24.75
CA ASP A 382 2.37 -34.06 -24.57
C ASP A 382 2.51 -35.12 -23.49
N LEU A 383 1.89 -34.90 -22.32
CA LEU A 383 1.84 -35.85 -21.21
C LEU A 383 1.22 -37.20 -21.57
N ASP A 384 0.55 -37.36 -22.72
CA ASP A 384 0.08 -38.67 -23.19
C ASP A 384 1.17 -39.51 -23.88
N GLN A 385 2.33 -38.91 -24.21
CA GLN A 385 3.48 -39.58 -24.83
C GLN A 385 4.54 -39.95 -23.79
N GLU A 386 5.51 -40.79 -24.18
CA GLU A 386 6.70 -41.02 -23.37
C GLU A 386 7.53 -39.74 -23.28
N ILE A 387 8.06 -39.44 -22.09
CA ILE A 387 8.92 -38.29 -21.84
C ILE A 387 10.35 -38.80 -21.72
N GLU A 388 11.33 -38.05 -22.22
CA GLU A 388 12.74 -38.43 -22.10
C GLU A 388 13.16 -38.64 -20.63
N ASP A 389 13.96 -39.69 -20.37
CA ASP A 389 14.52 -39.98 -19.04
C ASP A 389 15.38 -38.81 -18.48
N SER A 390 15.80 -37.88 -19.34
CA SER A 390 16.55 -36.66 -19.00
C SER A 390 15.68 -35.53 -18.42
N ALA A 391 14.35 -35.69 -18.43
CA ALA A 391 13.41 -34.69 -17.95
C ALA A 391 13.50 -34.47 -16.43
N ASP A 392 13.04 -33.29 -15.99
CA ASP A 392 13.01 -32.92 -14.58
C ASP A 392 12.22 -33.92 -13.72
N ASN A 393 12.71 -34.22 -12.52
CA ASN A 393 12.09 -35.17 -11.58
C ASN A 393 10.63 -34.79 -11.27
N GLU A 394 10.34 -33.49 -11.17
CA GLU A 394 8.98 -32.98 -10.96
C GLU A 394 8.04 -33.38 -12.10
N LEU A 395 8.51 -33.27 -13.35
CA LEU A 395 7.74 -33.62 -14.54
C LEU A 395 7.51 -35.14 -14.64
N GLN A 396 8.51 -35.95 -14.29
CA GLN A 396 8.39 -37.41 -14.23
C GLN A 396 7.34 -37.84 -13.19
N ASN A 397 7.32 -37.20 -12.02
CA ASN A 397 6.31 -37.47 -10.99
C ASN A 397 4.89 -37.12 -11.45
N ILE A 398 4.71 -35.97 -12.11
CA ILE A 398 3.41 -35.58 -12.69
C ILE A 398 2.96 -36.60 -13.73
N LYS A 399 3.88 -37.03 -14.60
CA LYS A 399 3.60 -38.04 -15.63
C LYS A 399 3.20 -39.38 -15.03
N LEU A 400 3.90 -39.87 -14.01
CA LEU A 400 3.56 -41.11 -13.32
C LEU A 400 2.14 -41.05 -12.73
N LYS A 401 1.78 -39.92 -12.09
CA LYS A 401 0.44 -39.70 -11.53
C LYS A 401 -0.62 -39.61 -12.64
N TRP A 402 -0.31 -38.97 -13.77
CA TRP A 402 -1.17 -38.91 -14.95
C TRP A 402 -1.44 -40.29 -15.55
N ASP A 403 -0.40 -41.09 -15.74
CA ASP A 403 -0.53 -42.45 -16.30
C ASP A 403 -1.31 -43.36 -15.35
N THR A 404 -1.13 -43.21 -14.05
CA THR A 404 -1.93 -43.91 -13.03
C THR A 404 -3.42 -43.54 -13.16
N LEU A 405 -3.76 -42.26 -13.32
CA LEU A 405 -5.15 -41.80 -13.50
C LEU A 405 -5.81 -42.33 -14.78
N LYS A 406 -5.02 -42.48 -15.85
CA LYS A 406 -5.46 -42.98 -17.16
C LYS A 406 -5.65 -44.50 -17.17
N ASN A 407 -4.74 -45.23 -16.53
CA ASN A 407 -4.72 -46.70 -16.55
C ASN A 407 -5.62 -47.34 -15.48
N ASP A 408 -6.03 -46.60 -14.45
CA ASP A 408 -6.89 -47.14 -13.40
C ASP A 408 -8.37 -47.22 -13.86
N THR A 409 -8.73 -48.40 -14.40
CA THR A 409 -10.06 -48.74 -14.90
C THR A 409 -11.03 -49.30 -13.84
N ILE A 410 -10.62 -49.47 -12.57
CA ILE A 410 -11.44 -50.13 -11.54
C ILE A 410 -11.59 -49.24 -10.29
N GLY A 411 -12.76 -48.61 -10.14
CA GLY A 411 -13.20 -48.04 -8.85
C GLY A 411 -12.34 -46.87 -8.34
N LYS A 412 -12.13 -45.85 -9.18
CA LYS A 412 -11.26 -44.71 -8.89
C LYS A 412 -11.54 -44.08 -7.52
N ASN A 413 -10.54 -44.15 -6.65
CA ASN A 413 -10.55 -43.38 -5.42
C ASN A 413 -10.40 -41.89 -5.79
N ILE A 414 -11.29 -41.05 -5.28
CA ILE A 414 -11.25 -39.60 -5.47
C ILE A 414 -9.87 -39.03 -5.06
N SER A 415 -9.16 -39.64 -4.11
CA SER A 415 -7.81 -39.21 -3.69
C SER A 415 -6.81 -39.13 -4.85
N THR A 416 -6.82 -40.08 -5.79
CA THR A 416 -5.86 -40.15 -6.89
C THR A 416 -5.94 -38.91 -7.78
N TYR A 417 -7.14 -38.36 -7.98
CA TYR A 417 -7.35 -37.12 -8.73
C TYR A 417 -6.72 -35.91 -8.04
N TYR A 418 -6.98 -35.77 -6.74
CA TYR A 418 -6.41 -34.70 -5.93
C TYR A 418 -4.87 -34.80 -5.86
N ASP A 419 -4.32 -36.01 -5.80
CA ASP A 419 -2.86 -36.22 -5.76
C ASP A 419 -2.16 -35.72 -7.03
N PHE A 420 -2.79 -35.85 -8.20
CA PHE A 420 -2.33 -35.24 -9.46
C PHE A 420 -2.54 -33.72 -9.46
N LEU A 421 -3.75 -33.27 -9.10
CA LEU A 421 -4.12 -31.84 -9.14
C LEU A 421 -3.19 -31.00 -8.25
N TYR A 422 -2.93 -31.43 -7.01
CA TYR A 422 -2.05 -30.69 -6.10
C TYR A 422 -0.58 -30.72 -6.53
N GLU A 423 -0.10 -31.83 -7.13
CA GLU A 423 1.27 -31.88 -7.69
C GLU A 423 1.43 -30.91 -8.85
N ALA A 424 0.51 -30.98 -9.82
CA ALA A 424 0.51 -30.11 -10.98
C ALA A 424 0.31 -28.64 -10.57
N GLN A 425 -0.56 -28.35 -9.58
CA GLN A 425 -0.75 -27.02 -9.01
C GLN A 425 0.55 -26.47 -8.42
N GLY A 426 1.27 -27.25 -7.61
CA GLY A 426 2.54 -26.82 -7.00
C GLY A 426 3.56 -26.43 -8.05
N VAL A 427 3.72 -27.27 -9.07
CA VAL A 427 4.66 -27.04 -10.18
C VAL A 427 4.26 -25.85 -11.05
N LEU A 428 2.97 -25.69 -11.37
CA LEU A 428 2.47 -24.58 -12.18
C LEU A 428 2.54 -23.24 -11.42
N ALA A 429 2.22 -23.23 -10.12
CA ALA A 429 2.29 -22.06 -9.27
C ALA A 429 3.73 -21.56 -9.08
N ALA A 430 4.71 -22.47 -8.96
CA ALA A 430 6.13 -22.13 -8.86
C ALA A 430 6.68 -21.49 -10.16
N SER A 431 6.16 -21.89 -11.31
CA SER A 431 6.57 -21.40 -12.63
C SER A 431 5.93 -20.09 -13.10
N ALA A 432 5.09 -19.44 -12.28
CA ALA A 432 4.59 -18.09 -12.55
C ALA A 432 5.70 -17.00 -12.62
N THR A 433 6.97 -17.40 -12.55
CA THR A 433 8.18 -16.60 -12.43
C THR A 433 9.04 -16.61 -13.71
N ASN A 434 8.43 -16.41 -14.88
CA ASN A 434 9.17 -16.39 -16.15
C ASN A 434 9.99 -15.09 -16.32
N TYR A 435 11.15 -15.02 -15.66
CA TYR A 435 12.06 -13.89 -15.68
C TYR A 435 12.63 -13.62 -17.08
N ASN A 436 12.70 -12.35 -17.50
CA ASN A 436 13.45 -11.97 -18.69
C ASN A 436 14.93 -11.77 -18.34
N TYR A 437 15.70 -12.84 -18.51
CA TYR A 437 17.13 -12.86 -18.19
C TYR A 437 17.96 -11.85 -18.98
N SER A 438 17.56 -11.50 -20.21
CA SER A 438 18.29 -10.50 -21.01
C SER A 438 18.20 -9.10 -20.37
N ASP A 439 16.98 -8.71 -19.97
CA ASP A 439 16.75 -7.44 -19.28
C ASP A 439 17.40 -7.45 -17.88
N ILE A 440 17.29 -8.56 -17.12
CA ILE A 440 17.96 -8.70 -15.82
C ILE A 440 19.48 -8.52 -15.93
N THR A 441 20.13 -9.23 -16.86
CA THR A 441 21.59 -9.16 -17.02
C THR A 441 22.02 -7.76 -17.49
N THR A 442 21.28 -7.16 -18.42
CA THR A 442 21.56 -5.80 -18.89
C THR A 442 21.45 -4.77 -17.77
N GLY A 443 20.35 -4.82 -17.00
CA GLY A 443 20.15 -3.96 -15.85
C GLY A 443 21.23 -4.12 -14.79
N PHE A 444 21.60 -5.36 -14.46
CA PHE A 444 22.67 -5.65 -13.49
C PHE A 444 24.04 -5.13 -13.94
N ILE A 445 24.40 -5.28 -15.21
CA ILE A 445 25.67 -4.74 -15.76
C ILE A 445 25.67 -3.22 -15.70
N LEU A 446 24.58 -2.55 -16.07
CA LEU A 446 24.46 -1.09 -16.00
C LEU A 446 24.58 -0.58 -14.55
N LEU A 447 23.95 -1.27 -13.60
CA LEU A 447 24.06 -0.95 -12.18
C LEU A 447 25.48 -1.17 -11.64
N GLY A 448 26.10 -2.30 -11.98
CA GLY A 448 27.47 -2.61 -11.57
C GLY A 448 28.48 -1.61 -12.11
N THR A 449 28.40 -1.29 -13.40
CA THR A 449 29.30 -0.31 -14.04
C THR A 449 29.11 1.10 -13.50
N SER A 450 27.86 1.56 -13.35
CA SER A 450 27.58 2.87 -12.73
C SER A 450 28.06 2.94 -11.28
N CYS A 451 27.85 1.89 -10.48
CA CYS A 451 28.33 1.82 -9.10
C CYS A 451 29.86 1.92 -9.02
N LEU A 452 30.59 1.17 -9.84
CA LEU A 452 32.05 1.27 -9.91
C LEU A 452 32.53 2.68 -10.26
N ILE A 453 31.87 3.35 -11.22
CA ILE A 453 32.18 4.73 -11.60
C ILE A 453 31.91 5.68 -10.42
N VAL A 454 30.75 5.59 -9.78
CA VAL A 454 30.39 6.46 -8.64
C VAL A 454 31.38 6.28 -7.49
N VAL A 455 31.70 5.04 -7.12
CA VAL A 455 32.65 4.73 -6.04
C VAL A 455 34.05 5.26 -6.40
N ALA A 456 34.50 5.09 -7.65
CA ALA A 456 35.78 5.64 -8.09
C ALA A 456 35.80 7.18 -8.05
N LEU A 457 34.71 7.85 -8.44
CA LEU A 457 34.57 9.30 -8.35
C LEU A 457 34.54 9.79 -6.90
N PHE A 458 33.85 9.07 -6.02
CA PHE A 458 33.80 9.33 -4.60
C PHE A 458 35.20 9.23 -3.96
N ILE A 459 35.90 8.11 -4.18
CA ILE A 459 37.27 7.90 -3.69
C ILE A 459 38.18 9.00 -4.24
N LYS A 460 38.14 9.26 -5.56
CA LYS A 460 38.96 10.31 -6.18
C LYS A 460 38.73 11.70 -5.59
N TYR A 461 37.50 12.04 -5.22
CA TYR A 461 37.17 13.34 -4.64
C TYR A 461 37.66 13.45 -3.18
N PHE A 462 37.48 12.41 -2.39
CA PHE A 462 37.72 12.45 -0.94
C PHE A 462 39.15 12.03 -0.54
N VAL A 463 39.87 11.27 -1.37
CA VAL A 463 41.28 10.93 -1.11
C VAL A 463 42.12 12.21 -1.06
N GLY A 464 42.78 12.43 0.08
CA GLY A 464 43.58 13.62 0.34
C GLY A 464 42.77 14.84 0.80
N SER A 465 41.45 14.85 0.63
CA SER A 465 40.54 15.91 1.09
C SER A 465 40.03 15.68 2.51
N ILE A 466 39.87 14.41 2.92
CA ILE A 466 39.44 14.00 4.26
C ILE A 466 40.38 12.95 4.84
N SER A 467 40.33 12.74 6.16
CA SER A 467 41.04 11.63 6.80
C SER A 467 40.60 10.27 6.23
N ILE A 468 41.57 9.39 5.98
CA ILE A 468 41.35 8.05 5.43
C ILE A 468 40.38 7.22 6.28
N TYR A 469 40.33 7.45 7.59
CA TYR A 469 39.42 6.77 8.51
C TYR A 469 37.95 7.09 8.21
N TYR A 470 37.61 8.34 7.88
CA TYR A 470 36.23 8.71 7.52
C TYR A 470 35.85 8.16 6.15
N LEU A 471 36.79 8.16 5.20
CA LEU A 471 36.58 7.56 3.88
C LEU A 471 36.27 6.07 3.98
N ILE A 472 37.13 5.30 4.67
CA ILE A 472 36.94 3.86 4.88
C ILE A 472 35.67 3.63 5.72
N GLY A 473 35.43 4.45 6.75
CA GLY A 473 34.24 4.35 7.59
C GLY A 473 32.94 4.45 6.79
N PHE A 474 32.84 5.40 5.86
CA PHE A 474 31.65 5.55 5.01
C PHE A 474 31.46 4.39 4.03
N LEU A 475 32.54 3.91 3.39
CA LEU A 475 32.46 2.77 2.49
C LEU A 475 32.06 1.49 3.24
N SER A 476 32.64 1.27 4.43
CA SER A 476 32.28 0.15 5.31
C SER A 476 30.83 0.25 5.79
N PHE A 477 30.35 1.44 6.14
CA PHE A 477 28.95 1.67 6.48
C PHE A 477 28.01 1.32 5.31
N SER A 478 28.34 1.78 4.10
CA SER A 478 27.54 1.50 2.90
C SER A 478 27.51 0.01 2.58
N LEU A 479 28.66 -0.68 2.69
CA LEU A 479 28.79 -2.11 2.48
C LEU A 479 28.07 -2.94 3.55
N ALA A 480 28.16 -2.52 4.83
CA ALA A 480 27.48 -3.18 5.94
C ALA A 480 25.96 -3.09 5.77
N TYR A 481 25.44 -1.92 5.38
CA TYR A 481 24.04 -1.79 4.98
C TYR A 481 23.74 -2.70 3.79
N ALA A 482 24.44 -2.59 2.68
CA ALA A 482 24.17 -3.36 1.47
C ALA A 482 24.16 -4.89 1.69
N SER A 483 25.00 -5.40 2.60
CA SER A 483 25.12 -6.83 2.90
C SER A 483 23.87 -7.42 3.57
N HIS A 484 23.04 -6.61 4.24
CA HIS A 484 21.84 -7.14 4.93
C HIS A 484 20.78 -7.68 3.95
N PHE A 485 20.81 -7.24 2.68
CA PHE A 485 19.84 -7.67 1.66
C PHE A 485 19.92 -9.16 1.32
N PHE A 486 20.91 -9.91 1.83
CA PHE A 486 21.01 -11.36 1.62
C PHE A 486 20.22 -12.19 2.63
N GLY A 487 19.61 -11.58 3.65
CA GLY A 487 18.73 -12.27 4.60
C GLY A 487 17.33 -11.67 4.63
N SER A 488 16.30 -12.47 4.35
CA SER A 488 14.90 -12.00 4.37
C SER A 488 14.52 -11.38 5.71
N SER A 489 14.89 -12.01 6.84
CA SER A 489 14.60 -11.46 8.17
C SER A 489 15.32 -10.15 8.48
N PHE A 490 16.46 -9.87 7.84
CA PHE A 490 17.10 -8.56 7.97
C PHE A 490 16.37 -7.48 7.16
N ILE A 491 15.74 -7.83 6.04
CA ILE A 491 14.91 -6.90 5.26
C ILE A 491 13.59 -6.60 6.00
N GLU A 492 12.96 -7.61 6.58
CA GLU A 492 11.74 -7.48 7.40
C GLU A 492 11.98 -6.56 8.61
N GLU A 493 13.16 -6.69 9.25
CA GLU A 493 13.53 -5.99 10.48
C GLU A 493 14.57 -4.86 10.23
N GLU A 494 14.61 -4.30 9.02
CA GLU A 494 15.60 -3.29 8.60
C GLU A 494 15.65 -2.06 9.51
N HIS A 495 14.52 -1.72 10.13
CA HIS A 495 14.41 -0.62 11.09
C HIS A 495 15.37 -0.77 12.30
N GLN A 496 15.71 -1.99 12.72
CA GLN A 496 16.68 -2.22 13.80
C GLN A 496 18.11 -1.90 13.35
N ILE A 497 18.43 -2.15 12.09
CA ILE A 497 19.74 -1.81 11.49
C ILE A 497 19.89 -0.29 11.46
N TRP A 498 18.85 0.42 11.01
CA TRP A 498 18.86 1.89 10.99
C TRP A 498 18.93 2.50 12.39
N TRP A 499 18.28 1.89 13.38
CA TRP A 499 18.45 2.29 14.77
C TRP A 499 19.91 2.18 15.23
N PHE A 500 20.57 1.04 14.95
CA PHE A 500 21.98 0.85 15.27
C PHE A 500 22.86 1.91 14.60
N PHE A 501 22.66 2.15 13.29
CA PHE A 501 23.42 3.17 12.56
C PHE A 501 23.15 4.60 13.03
N MET A 502 21.93 4.91 13.49
CA MET A 502 21.60 6.21 14.08
C MET A 502 22.38 6.46 15.37
N ILE A 503 22.46 5.48 16.26
CA ILE A 503 23.25 5.60 17.50
C ILE A 503 24.74 5.71 17.17
N MET A 504 25.25 4.86 16.27
CA MET A 504 26.66 4.90 15.87
C MET A 504 27.05 6.23 15.22
N SER A 505 26.23 6.77 14.32
CA SER A 505 26.49 8.08 13.69
C SER A 505 26.44 9.23 14.70
N THR A 506 25.54 9.18 15.69
CA THR A 506 25.49 10.17 16.78
C THR A 506 26.75 10.12 17.64
N LEU A 507 27.22 8.92 18.01
CA LEU A 507 28.45 8.73 18.78
C LEU A 507 29.69 9.17 18.00
N LEU A 508 29.73 8.89 16.70
CA LEU A 508 30.80 9.35 15.81
C LEU A 508 30.85 10.88 15.76
N LEU A 509 29.70 11.54 15.62
CA LEU A 509 29.61 13.00 15.62
C LEU A 509 30.01 13.59 16.98
N MET A 510 29.64 12.93 18.09
CA MET A 510 30.06 13.32 19.43
C MET A 510 31.58 13.21 19.61
N ALA A 511 32.19 12.11 19.14
CA ALA A 511 33.63 11.93 19.12
C ALA A 511 34.33 12.97 18.23
N TYR A 512 33.78 13.25 17.04
CA TYR A 512 34.29 14.29 16.13
C TYR A 512 34.28 15.68 16.79
N SER A 513 33.20 15.99 17.53
CA SER A 513 33.08 17.24 18.29
C SER A 513 34.00 17.32 19.52
N LYS A 514 34.77 16.25 19.81
CA LYS A 514 35.56 16.10 21.04
C LYS A 514 34.69 16.31 22.30
N PHE A 515 33.46 15.78 22.27
CA PHE A 515 32.48 15.90 23.36
C PHE A 515 32.06 17.35 23.70
N ARG A 516 32.34 18.32 22.84
CA ARG A 516 31.75 19.66 22.97
C ARG A 516 30.26 19.61 22.70
N SER A 517 29.49 20.55 23.25
CA SER A 517 28.03 20.56 23.06
C SER A 517 27.30 19.31 23.59
N THR A 518 27.88 18.60 24.57
CA THR A 518 27.30 17.40 25.21
C THR A 518 25.82 17.55 25.60
N PRO A 519 25.34 18.69 26.17
CA PRO A 519 23.91 18.85 26.46
C PRO A 519 23.01 18.66 25.24
N TYR A 520 23.43 19.16 24.06
CA TYR A 520 22.68 19.03 22.82
C TYR A 520 22.72 17.59 22.28
N PHE A 521 23.84 16.87 22.45
CA PHE A 521 23.91 15.44 22.12
C PHE A 521 22.96 14.61 22.98
N LEU A 522 22.86 14.90 24.28
CA LEU A 522 21.89 14.25 25.17
C LEU A 522 20.45 14.51 24.72
N VAL A 523 20.13 15.74 24.32
CA VAL A 523 18.83 16.09 23.73
C VAL A 523 18.56 15.27 22.47
N VAL A 524 19.53 15.17 21.55
CA VAL A 524 19.41 14.35 20.33
C VAL A 524 19.16 12.88 20.67
N LEU A 525 19.91 12.29 21.61
CA LEU A 525 19.74 10.90 22.02
C LEU A 525 18.36 10.62 22.64
N VAL A 526 17.86 11.53 23.49
CA VAL A 526 16.49 11.44 24.05
C VAL A 526 15.44 11.54 22.94
N CYS A 527 15.60 12.49 22.03
CA CYS A 527 14.66 12.68 20.92
C CYS A 527 14.64 11.46 19.98
N VAL A 528 15.82 10.93 19.62
CA VAL A 528 15.96 9.71 18.82
C VAL A 528 15.31 8.52 19.53
N ARG A 529 15.43 8.43 20.87
CA ARG A 529 14.71 7.41 21.66
C ARG A 529 13.18 7.55 21.57
N ILE A 530 12.65 8.76 21.63
CA ILE A 530 11.21 9.04 21.47
C ILE A 530 10.73 8.64 20.06
N ILE A 531 11.50 9.01 19.02
CA ILE A 531 11.21 8.66 17.63
C ILE A 531 11.07 7.15 17.48
N ARG A 532 12.00 6.34 18.02
CA ARG A 532 11.93 4.87 17.92
C ARG A 532 10.62 4.28 18.45
N THR A 533 10.04 4.88 19.47
CA THR A 533 8.81 4.38 20.11
C THR A 533 7.52 4.92 19.49
N PHE A 534 7.62 5.77 18.46
CA PHE A 534 6.48 6.55 17.98
C PHE A 534 5.42 5.68 17.29
N SER A 535 5.80 5.00 16.21
CA SER A 535 4.90 4.09 15.45
C SER A 535 5.65 2.98 14.73
N ASN A 536 6.51 2.23 15.43
CA ASN A 536 7.28 1.15 14.79
C ASN A 536 6.39 -0.08 14.50
N THR A 537 6.39 -0.51 13.24
CA THR A 537 5.50 -1.53 12.66
C THR A 537 6.25 -2.75 12.10
N GLY A 538 7.49 -3.02 12.55
CA GLY A 538 8.31 -4.16 12.13
C GLY A 538 7.51 -5.38 11.67
N GLN A 539 7.85 -5.93 10.50
CA GLN A 539 6.97 -6.89 9.80
C GLN A 539 6.77 -8.19 10.58
N LYS A 540 7.81 -8.66 11.27
CA LYS A 540 7.74 -9.88 12.07
C LYS A 540 7.40 -9.59 13.53
N PHE A 541 7.91 -8.48 14.06
CA PHE A 541 7.71 -8.09 15.46
C PHE A 541 7.00 -6.74 15.57
N LYS A 542 5.67 -6.78 15.60
CA LYS A 542 4.84 -5.60 15.83
C LYS A 542 4.76 -5.28 17.33
N THR A 543 4.96 -4.01 17.69
CA THR A 543 4.77 -3.55 19.08
C THR A 543 3.34 -3.04 19.26
N PRO A 544 2.52 -3.64 20.14
CA PRO A 544 1.11 -3.22 20.31
C PRO A 544 0.95 -1.84 20.98
N TYR A 545 1.94 -1.43 21.79
CA TYR A 545 1.91 -0.18 22.55
C TYR A 545 2.90 0.84 21.99
N THR A 546 2.47 1.59 20.98
CA THR A 546 3.24 2.69 20.39
C THR A 546 2.79 4.02 20.99
N LEU A 547 3.64 5.05 20.91
CA LEU A 547 3.24 6.38 21.40
C LEU A 547 2.06 6.94 20.59
N ALA A 548 1.99 6.68 19.28
CA ALA A 548 0.86 7.08 18.46
C ALA A 548 -0.45 6.40 18.87
N SER A 549 -0.42 5.08 19.13
CA SER A 549 -1.62 4.37 19.61
C SER A 549 -2.06 4.87 20.99
N TYR A 550 -1.12 5.20 21.88
CA TYR A 550 -1.43 5.86 23.15
C TYR A 550 -2.08 7.24 22.95
N LEU A 551 -1.54 8.07 22.06
CA LEU A 551 -2.08 9.40 21.79
C LEU A 551 -3.50 9.35 21.22
N ILE A 552 -3.82 8.38 20.36
CA ILE A 552 -5.20 8.16 19.88
C ILE A 552 -6.13 7.84 21.05
N SER A 553 -5.68 7.02 22.01
CA SER A 553 -6.49 6.67 23.18
C SER A 553 -6.69 7.82 24.17
N GLU A 554 -5.86 8.86 24.11
CA GLU A 554 -5.90 10.05 24.97
C GLU A 554 -6.07 11.34 24.16
N PRO A 555 -7.29 11.62 23.61
CA PRO A 555 -7.50 12.68 22.64
C PRO A 555 -7.12 14.08 23.11
N SER A 556 -7.31 14.38 24.40
CA SER A 556 -6.95 15.70 24.96
C SER A 556 -5.44 15.96 24.85
N THR A 557 -4.62 14.95 25.15
CA THR A 557 -3.16 15.03 25.05
C THR A 557 -2.72 15.16 23.60
N LEU A 558 -3.31 14.35 22.71
CA LEU A 558 -3.05 14.43 21.27
C LEU A 558 -3.32 15.83 20.73
N TRP A 559 -4.50 16.39 20.97
CA TRP A 559 -4.88 17.70 20.44
C TRP A 559 -4.04 18.86 21.01
N VAL A 560 -3.65 18.80 22.29
CA VAL A 560 -2.70 19.76 22.87
C VAL A 560 -1.35 19.70 22.13
N LEU A 561 -0.84 18.51 21.86
CA LEU A 561 0.42 18.34 21.13
C LEU A 561 0.30 18.75 19.66
N VAL A 562 -0.82 18.47 18.99
CA VAL A 562 -1.07 18.89 17.60
C VAL A 562 -1.06 20.43 17.50
N ILE A 563 -1.79 21.12 18.38
CA ILE A 563 -1.79 22.59 18.42
C ILE A 563 -0.40 23.12 18.71
N LEU A 564 0.32 22.51 19.66
CA LEU A 564 1.69 22.89 19.98
C LEU A 564 2.63 22.71 18.78
N THR A 565 2.47 21.64 17.98
CA THR A 565 3.23 21.45 16.74
C THR A 565 2.98 22.61 15.76
N TYR A 566 1.73 22.94 15.46
CA TYR A 566 1.40 24.05 14.57
C TYR A 566 1.93 25.39 15.09
N PHE A 567 1.87 25.61 16.41
CA PHE A 567 2.42 26.81 17.04
C PHE A 567 3.94 26.92 16.85
N ILE A 568 4.69 25.84 17.14
CA ILE A 568 6.15 25.81 16.99
C ILE A 568 6.57 26.00 15.52
N LEU A 569 5.87 25.35 14.58
CA LEU A 569 6.16 25.47 13.15
C LEU A 569 5.80 26.85 12.61
N GLY A 570 4.66 27.40 13.04
CA GLY A 570 4.27 28.77 12.72
C GLY A 570 5.28 29.80 13.24
N LEU A 571 5.74 29.63 14.49
CA LEU A 571 6.79 30.48 15.06
C LEU A 571 8.12 30.34 14.30
N SER A 572 8.46 29.13 13.85
CA SER A 572 9.66 28.89 13.05
C SER A 572 9.57 29.55 11.67
N ALA A 573 8.44 29.42 10.97
CA ALA A 573 8.19 30.08 9.70
C ALA A 573 8.15 31.62 9.82
N PHE A 574 7.69 32.13 10.95
CA PHE A 574 7.68 33.56 11.25
C PHE A 574 9.06 34.12 11.62
N GLY A 575 9.81 33.42 12.49
CA GLY A 575 10.95 33.99 13.21
C GLY A 575 12.34 33.44 12.86
N GLN A 576 12.48 32.28 12.21
CA GLN A 576 13.81 31.74 11.88
C GLN A 576 14.45 32.44 10.69
N GLY A 577 13.69 32.78 9.66
CA GLY A 577 14.25 33.34 8.43
C GLY A 577 14.04 34.84 8.27
N CYS A 578 13.82 35.29 7.04
CA CYS A 578 13.75 36.71 6.70
C CYS A 578 12.44 37.04 5.96
N PHE A 579 11.39 36.26 6.19
CA PHE A 579 10.10 36.46 5.51
C PHE A 579 9.46 37.81 5.86
N ILE A 580 9.61 38.27 7.11
CA ILE A 580 9.17 39.60 7.58
C ILE A 580 9.64 40.73 6.64
N ASN A 581 10.87 40.64 6.15
CA ASN A 581 11.47 41.68 5.30
C ASN A 581 10.76 41.82 3.93
N CYS A 582 10.03 40.80 3.49
CA CYS A 582 9.25 40.87 2.24
C CYS A 582 8.13 41.91 2.32
N PHE A 583 7.66 42.23 3.53
CA PHE A 583 6.58 43.18 3.77
C PHE A 583 7.04 44.45 4.50
N ALA A 584 8.28 44.48 5.02
CA ALA A 584 8.86 45.63 5.73
C ALA A 584 9.10 46.86 4.82
N TYR A 585 9.14 48.07 5.36
CA TYR A 585 9.39 49.28 4.56
C TYR A 585 10.90 49.45 4.23
N PRO A 586 11.29 49.79 2.99
CA PRO A 586 12.70 49.75 2.56
C PRO A 586 13.60 50.88 3.10
N ASN A 587 13.06 52.03 3.52
CA ASN A 587 13.85 53.20 3.95
C ASN A 587 13.55 53.61 5.39
N TYR A 588 14.41 53.20 6.33
CA TYR A 588 14.43 53.76 7.67
C TYR A 588 15.65 54.67 7.83
N THR A 589 15.43 55.98 7.91
CA THR A 589 16.48 56.98 8.14
C THR A 589 16.76 57.23 9.63
N THR A 590 15.85 56.82 10.53
CA THR A 590 16.06 56.90 11.99
C THR A 590 15.54 55.65 12.73
N LEU A 591 16.10 55.35 13.91
CA LEU A 591 15.64 54.27 14.81
C LEU A 591 14.17 54.45 15.25
N ARG A 592 13.66 55.69 15.26
CA ARG A 592 12.28 56.03 15.61
C ARG A 592 11.29 55.66 14.48
N ASP A 593 11.70 55.76 13.22
CA ASP A 593 10.88 55.37 12.06
C ASP A 593 10.67 53.85 11.96
N ARG A 594 11.62 53.06 12.48
CA ARG A 594 11.56 51.57 12.50
C ARG A 594 10.41 50.99 13.31
N HIS A 595 10.01 51.66 14.38
CA HIS A 595 9.06 51.08 15.34
C HIS A 595 7.59 51.49 15.11
N VAL A 596 7.33 52.50 14.27
CA VAL A 596 5.98 53.09 14.13
C VAL A 596 5.27 52.67 12.83
N ASN A 597 5.99 52.27 11.77
CA ASN A 597 5.41 52.02 10.44
C ASN A 597 5.78 50.66 9.80
N ASP A 598 6.36 49.71 10.56
CA ASP A 598 6.71 48.38 10.00
C ASP A 598 5.53 47.41 10.09
N PHE A 599 4.78 47.29 8.99
CA PHE A 599 3.70 46.28 8.89
C PHE A 599 4.21 44.88 8.56
N GLY A 600 5.52 44.70 8.35
CA GLY A 600 6.11 43.43 7.94
C GLY A 600 5.79 42.27 8.89
N PRO A 601 6.02 42.41 10.21
CA PRO A 601 5.69 41.39 11.18
C PRO A 601 4.20 41.03 11.18
N ILE A 602 3.30 42.00 11.02
CA ILE A 602 1.85 41.78 11.02
C ILE A 602 1.44 40.93 9.81
N PHE A 603 1.86 41.31 8.59
CA PHE A 603 1.48 40.58 7.38
C PHE A 603 2.07 39.15 7.35
N THR A 604 3.33 38.97 7.76
CA THR A 604 3.92 37.64 7.85
C THR A 604 3.23 36.78 8.91
N PHE A 605 2.94 37.35 10.09
CA PHE A 605 2.20 36.64 11.14
C PHE A 605 0.83 36.19 10.64
N ILE A 606 0.04 37.10 10.06
CA ILE A 606 -1.30 36.78 9.55
C ILE A 606 -1.21 35.69 8.49
N GLY A 607 -0.32 35.81 7.51
CA GLY A 607 -0.20 34.82 6.42
C GLY A 607 0.15 33.42 6.94
N VAL A 608 1.14 33.32 7.83
CA VAL A 608 1.56 32.04 8.44
C VAL A 608 0.46 31.49 9.36
N PHE A 609 -0.14 32.34 10.19
CA PHE A 609 -1.19 31.96 11.13
C PHE A 609 -2.44 31.44 10.41
N VAL A 610 -2.92 32.14 9.37
CA VAL A 610 -4.06 31.70 8.55
C VAL A 610 -3.76 30.36 7.89
N THR A 611 -2.57 30.20 7.29
CA THR A 611 -2.18 28.94 6.65
C THR A 611 -2.13 27.77 7.64
N ALA A 612 -1.53 27.96 8.82
CA ALA A 612 -1.50 26.95 9.87
C ALA A 612 -2.91 26.62 10.41
N SER A 613 -3.76 27.64 10.58
CA SER A 613 -5.13 27.50 11.10
C SER A 613 -6.04 26.75 10.14
N LEU A 614 -5.89 26.95 8.82
CA LEU A 614 -6.61 26.19 7.79
C LEU A 614 -6.25 24.70 7.86
N SER A 615 -4.97 24.37 8.01
CA SER A 615 -4.52 22.99 8.14
C SER A 615 -4.98 22.35 9.47
N LEU A 616 -4.94 23.09 10.57
CA LEU A 616 -5.45 22.62 11.86
C LEU A 616 -6.96 22.33 11.80
N SER A 617 -7.73 23.23 11.18
CA SER A 617 -9.18 23.08 11.00
C SER A 617 -9.51 21.89 10.11
N PHE A 618 -8.78 21.72 9.01
CA PHE A 618 -8.86 20.53 8.16
C PHE A 618 -8.67 19.25 8.97
N LYS A 619 -7.61 19.18 9.79
CA LYS A 619 -7.32 18.00 10.62
C LYS A 619 -8.37 17.74 11.69
N LEU A 620 -9.02 18.79 12.22
CA LEU A 620 -10.08 18.66 13.22
C LEU A 620 -11.33 18.01 12.63
N VAL A 621 -11.80 18.53 11.49
CA VAL A 621 -12.97 17.99 10.79
C VAL A 621 -12.67 16.58 10.28
N GLN A 622 -11.47 16.35 9.71
CA GLN A 622 -11.05 15.01 9.25
C GLN A 622 -11.04 14.00 10.41
N SER A 623 -10.48 14.35 11.56
CA SER A 623 -10.41 13.46 12.73
C SER A 623 -11.80 13.06 13.24
N PHE A 624 -12.77 13.99 13.19
CA PHE A 624 -14.17 13.72 13.52
C PHE A 624 -14.82 12.76 12.51
N ILE A 625 -14.62 12.98 11.20
CA ILE A 625 -15.12 12.09 10.13
C ILE A 625 -14.57 10.66 10.29
N ASP A 626 -13.28 10.55 10.65
CA ASP A 626 -12.62 9.26 10.85
C ASP A 626 -13.10 8.52 12.14
N GLY A 627 -14.03 9.11 12.90
CA GLY A 627 -14.63 8.49 14.10
C GLY A 627 -13.78 8.65 15.37
N ASN A 628 -12.78 9.53 15.37
CA ASN A 628 -11.98 9.78 16.57
C ASN A 628 -12.74 10.63 17.59
N LYS A 629 -12.51 10.38 18.87
CA LYS A 629 -13.07 11.18 19.95
C LYS A 629 -12.47 12.59 19.94
N ILE A 630 -13.32 13.62 19.84
CA ILE A 630 -12.88 15.02 19.91
C ILE A 630 -13.02 15.55 21.35
N PRO A 631 -11.98 16.18 21.93
CA PRO A 631 -12.06 16.76 23.27
C PRO A 631 -13.12 17.87 23.37
N LYS A 632 -13.89 17.87 24.45
CA LYS A 632 -14.97 18.86 24.68
C LYS A 632 -14.51 20.32 24.58
N TRP A 633 -13.26 20.62 24.93
CA TRP A 633 -12.73 21.98 24.92
C TRP A 633 -12.40 22.51 23.52
N ILE A 634 -12.30 21.65 22.49
CA ILE A 634 -12.05 22.06 21.09
C ILE A 634 -13.31 21.91 20.21
N THR A 635 -14.39 21.33 20.74
CA THR A 635 -15.65 21.12 19.99
C THR A 635 -16.23 22.41 19.42
N TRP A 636 -16.10 23.55 20.13
CA TRP A 636 -16.52 24.86 19.60
C TRP A 636 -15.85 25.21 18.26
N LEU A 637 -14.61 24.77 18.04
CA LEU A 637 -13.89 25.04 16.79
C LEU A 637 -14.38 24.12 15.67
N LEU A 638 -14.80 22.89 15.99
CA LEU A 638 -15.45 21.99 15.06
C LEU A 638 -16.80 22.56 14.61
N GLU A 639 -17.62 23.01 15.58
CA GLU A 639 -18.90 23.71 15.34
C GLU A 639 -18.70 24.95 14.48
N TRP A 640 -17.76 25.82 14.84
CA TRP A 640 -17.46 27.02 14.07
C TRP A 640 -17.04 26.71 12.62
N ASN A 641 -16.25 25.65 12.39
CA ASN A 641 -15.92 25.22 11.04
C ASN A 641 -17.17 24.77 10.29
N CYS A 642 -18.01 23.92 10.87
CA CYS A 642 -19.25 23.46 10.22
C CYS A 642 -20.20 24.62 9.89
N GLU A 643 -20.43 25.53 10.84
CA GLU A 643 -21.28 26.71 10.66
C GLU A 643 -20.76 27.63 9.56
N SER A 644 -19.43 27.80 9.46
CA SER A 644 -18.80 28.64 8.43
C SER A 644 -19.03 28.14 7.01
N PHE A 645 -19.33 26.85 6.84
CA PHE A 645 -19.73 26.25 5.56
C PHE A 645 -21.24 26.02 5.45
N GLY A 646 -22.04 26.63 6.34
CA GLY A 646 -23.50 26.61 6.28
C GLY A 646 -24.16 25.38 6.91
N VAL A 647 -23.45 24.65 7.78
CA VAL A 647 -23.96 23.44 8.44
C VAL A 647 -24.13 23.68 9.94
N SER A 648 -25.37 23.65 10.44
CA SER A 648 -25.71 24.12 11.79
C SER A 648 -25.98 23.04 12.85
N ASP A 649 -26.18 21.77 12.46
CA ASP A 649 -26.47 20.68 13.39
C ASP A 649 -25.54 19.49 13.12
N ILE A 650 -24.58 19.23 14.01
CA ILE A 650 -23.54 18.19 13.86
C ILE A 650 -24.07 16.76 14.00
N ASP A 651 -25.08 16.57 14.83
CA ASP A 651 -25.56 15.23 15.19
C ASP A 651 -26.46 14.61 14.10
N SER A 652 -26.96 15.43 13.17
CA SER A 652 -27.80 15.01 12.04
C SER A 652 -27.12 15.14 10.66
N ILE A 653 -25.81 15.45 10.61
CA ILE A 653 -25.10 15.72 9.35
C ILE A 653 -24.93 14.47 8.48
N ASP A 654 -25.24 14.63 7.19
CA ASP A 654 -24.78 13.72 6.13
C ASP A 654 -23.25 13.81 5.96
N LYS A 655 -22.55 12.68 6.09
CA LYS A 655 -21.08 12.57 5.94
C LYS A 655 -20.56 13.25 4.67
N LYS A 656 -21.35 13.30 3.59
CA LYS A 656 -21.00 14.00 2.34
C LYS A 656 -20.73 15.48 2.54
N GLN A 657 -21.52 16.15 3.38
CA GLN A 657 -21.33 17.57 3.67
C GLN A 657 -20.02 17.80 4.43
N LEU A 658 -19.69 16.93 5.39
CA LEU A 658 -18.42 16.99 6.13
C LEU A 658 -17.21 16.73 5.21
N GLN A 659 -17.31 15.76 4.29
CA GLN A 659 -16.26 15.51 3.29
C GLN A 659 -16.04 16.73 2.39
N ALA A 660 -17.11 17.37 1.91
CA ALA A 660 -17.01 18.59 1.10
C ALA A 660 -16.29 19.72 1.85
N ILE A 661 -16.57 19.90 3.15
CA ILE A 661 -15.89 20.87 4.02
C ILE A 661 -14.39 20.58 4.08
N VAL A 662 -14.00 19.32 4.32
CA VAL A 662 -12.61 18.88 4.39
C VAL A 662 -11.86 19.15 3.07
N ILE A 663 -12.48 18.82 1.93
CA ILE A 663 -11.89 19.09 0.60
C ILE A 663 -11.66 20.59 0.41
N GLN A 664 -12.66 21.42 0.74
CA GLN A 664 -12.55 22.89 0.62
C GLN A 664 -11.47 23.47 1.55
N LEU A 665 -11.40 23.02 2.80
CA LEU A 665 -10.36 23.45 3.75
C LEU A 665 -8.95 23.10 3.25
N SER A 666 -8.76 21.90 2.68
CA SER A 666 -7.47 21.49 2.12
C SER A 666 -7.10 22.29 0.86
N LYS A 667 -8.07 22.60 -0.01
CA LYS A 667 -7.86 23.50 -1.16
C LYS A 667 -7.46 24.90 -0.72
N LEU A 668 -8.19 25.49 0.24
CA LEU A 668 -7.89 26.80 0.80
C LEU A 668 -6.50 26.85 1.45
N PHE A 669 -6.13 25.81 2.21
CA PHE A 669 -4.79 25.65 2.75
C PHE A 669 -3.73 25.66 1.64
N SER A 670 -3.95 24.87 0.58
CA SER A 670 -3.02 24.74 -0.54
C SER A 670 -2.83 26.08 -1.28
N TYR A 671 -3.91 26.83 -1.51
CA TYR A 671 -3.84 28.17 -2.10
C TYR A 671 -3.13 29.17 -1.20
N SER A 672 -3.42 29.16 0.10
CA SER A 672 -2.75 30.04 1.08
C SER A 672 -1.24 29.76 1.14
N LEU A 673 -0.86 28.48 1.19
CA LEU A 673 0.53 28.06 1.21
C LEU A 673 1.26 28.46 -0.08
N LEU A 674 0.65 28.19 -1.25
CA LEU A 674 1.23 28.58 -2.55
C LEU A 674 1.40 30.10 -2.65
N SER A 675 0.43 30.87 -2.14
CA SER A 675 0.54 32.33 -2.05
C SER A 675 1.76 32.77 -1.24
N LEU A 676 2.00 32.17 -0.07
CA LEU A 676 3.20 32.45 0.74
C LEU A 676 4.49 32.11 0.00
N PHE A 677 4.55 30.98 -0.71
CA PHE A 677 5.68 30.64 -1.58
C PHE A 677 5.91 31.71 -2.65
N CYS A 678 4.87 32.05 -3.42
CA CYS A 678 4.95 33.04 -4.49
C CYS A 678 5.38 34.41 -3.95
N VAL A 679 4.82 34.86 -2.82
CA VAL A 679 5.24 36.11 -2.19
C VAL A 679 6.71 36.07 -1.82
N LYS A 680 7.19 35.02 -1.14
CA LYS A 680 8.60 34.94 -0.74
C LYS A 680 9.53 34.93 -1.95
N LEU A 681 9.19 34.20 -3.01
CA LEU A 681 9.99 34.12 -4.23
C LEU A 681 9.99 35.43 -5.02
N ILE A 682 8.82 36.01 -5.29
CA ILE A 682 8.66 37.18 -6.16
C ILE A 682 9.07 38.45 -5.41
N VAL A 683 8.47 38.71 -4.25
CA VAL A 683 8.73 39.93 -3.48
C VAL A 683 10.14 39.91 -2.89
N GLY A 684 10.60 38.75 -2.41
CA GLY A 684 11.97 38.56 -1.95
C GLY A 684 12.99 38.91 -3.05
N LYS A 685 12.77 38.41 -4.28
CA LYS A 685 13.65 38.72 -5.42
C LYS A 685 13.59 40.18 -5.84
N LEU A 686 12.39 40.77 -5.95
CA LEU A 686 12.21 42.18 -6.31
C LEU A 686 12.89 43.13 -5.31
N ARG A 687 12.94 42.75 -4.03
CA ARG A 687 13.55 43.52 -2.95
C ARG A 687 15.01 43.13 -2.64
N GLY A 688 15.58 42.19 -3.38
CA GLY A 688 16.96 41.72 -3.14
C GLY A 688 17.17 40.97 -1.82
N ILE A 689 16.11 40.41 -1.24
CA ILE A 689 16.16 39.65 0.02
C ILE A 689 16.50 38.20 -0.30
N THR A 690 17.80 37.92 -0.41
CA THR A 690 18.33 36.56 -0.64
C THR A 690 18.73 35.84 0.64
N ASN A 691 18.73 36.54 1.79
CA ASN A 691 19.08 35.99 3.10
C ASN A 691 17.96 35.09 3.64
N ALA A 692 18.36 33.95 4.22
CA ALA A 692 17.48 32.94 4.81
C ALA A 692 16.43 32.34 3.85
N MET A 693 16.62 32.50 2.53
CA MET A 693 15.63 32.07 1.53
C MET A 693 15.43 30.55 1.56
N TYR A 694 16.50 29.78 1.79
CA TYR A 694 16.38 28.33 1.91
C TYR A 694 15.57 27.95 3.16
N THR A 695 15.86 28.56 4.32
CA THR A 695 15.14 28.30 5.58
C THR A 695 13.68 28.71 5.51
N ASP A 696 13.35 29.86 4.92
CA ASP A 696 11.96 30.31 4.73
C ASP A 696 11.16 29.31 3.89
N LEU A 697 11.70 28.89 2.74
CA LEU A 697 11.05 27.92 1.86
C LEU A 697 10.93 26.54 2.54
N ASN A 698 11.97 26.08 3.22
CA ASN A 698 11.95 24.82 3.97
C ASN A 698 10.84 24.85 5.04
N ASN A 699 10.73 25.92 5.82
CA ASN A 699 9.69 26.03 6.86
C ASN A 699 8.26 26.00 6.29
N LEU A 700 8.03 26.58 5.10
CA LEU A 700 6.75 26.44 4.39
C LEU A 700 6.50 25.00 3.91
N ILE A 701 7.52 24.30 3.38
CA ILE A 701 7.38 22.89 3.00
C ILE A 701 7.04 22.03 4.23
N VAL A 702 7.64 22.29 5.40
CA VAL A 702 7.33 21.52 6.62
C VAL A 702 5.86 21.66 7.03
N ILE A 703 5.24 22.83 6.85
CA ILE A 703 3.80 23.01 7.10
C ILE A 703 2.98 22.11 6.15
N PHE A 704 3.38 21.99 4.89
CA PHE A 704 2.76 21.05 3.95
C PHE A 704 2.93 19.59 4.37
N LEU A 705 4.12 19.20 4.83
CA LEU A 705 4.37 17.84 5.30
C LEU A 705 3.47 17.48 6.48
N VAL A 706 3.25 18.40 7.42
CA VAL A 706 2.30 18.21 8.53
C VAL A 706 0.87 18.09 8.05
N HIS A 707 0.46 18.90 7.06
CA HIS A 707 -0.87 18.76 6.43
C HIS A 707 -1.07 17.37 5.82
N GLN A 708 -0.03 16.79 5.22
CA GLN A 708 -0.07 15.45 4.62
C GLN A 708 0.23 14.29 5.59
N THR A 709 0.35 14.56 6.89
CA THR A 709 0.63 13.54 7.91
C THR A 709 -0.62 13.16 8.70
N ARG A 710 -0.78 11.89 9.07
CA ARG A 710 -1.84 11.40 9.97
C ARG A 710 -1.82 12.12 11.33
N ILE A 711 -2.99 12.36 11.92
CA ILE A 711 -3.14 13.20 13.12
C ILE A 711 -2.27 12.72 14.30
N GLU A 712 -2.23 11.42 14.54
CA GLU A 712 -1.49 10.78 15.62
C GLU A 712 0.03 10.89 15.45
N LEU A 713 0.51 11.11 14.23
CA LEU A 713 1.92 11.26 13.89
C LEU A 713 2.37 12.72 13.92
N ILE A 714 1.48 13.70 13.79
CA ILE A 714 1.82 15.14 13.76
C ILE A 714 2.73 15.56 14.93
N PRO A 715 2.52 15.11 16.19
CA PRO A 715 3.39 15.51 17.30
C PRO A 715 4.87 15.12 17.15
N ILE A 716 5.22 14.15 16.29
CA ILE A 716 6.62 13.78 16.04
C ILE A 716 7.44 14.95 15.47
N PHE A 717 6.79 15.89 14.77
CA PHE A 717 7.45 17.06 14.20
C PHE A 717 7.98 18.04 15.26
N ILE A 718 7.46 18.00 16.48
CA ILE A 718 8.07 18.72 17.62
C ILE A 718 9.46 18.15 17.89
N VAL A 719 9.55 16.82 17.96
CA VAL A 719 10.83 16.10 18.17
C VAL A 719 11.79 16.39 17.03
N PHE A 720 11.29 16.42 15.79
CA PHE A 720 12.10 16.79 14.62
C PHE A 720 12.62 18.22 14.70
N SER A 721 11.81 19.17 15.18
CA SER A 721 12.20 20.57 15.35
C SER A 721 13.26 20.72 16.44
N VAL A 722 13.14 19.98 17.54
CA VAL A 722 14.13 19.95 18.64
C VAL A 722 15.47 19.40 18.16
N ILE A 723 15.48 18.26 17.44
CA ILE A 723 16.71 17.73 16.85
C ILE A 723 17.29 18.71 15.83
N ARG A 724 16.47 19.32 14.98
CA ARG A 724 16.92 20.32 13.98
C ARG A 724 17.65 21.49 14.63
N PHE A 725 17.12 22.01 15.73
CA PHE A 725 17.74 23.07 16.52
C PHE A 725 19.02 22.60 17.25
N ALA A 726 18.95 21.46 17.96
CA ALA A 726 20.09 20.91 18.70
C ALA A 726 21.28 20.61 17.78
N MET A 727 21.02 20.05 16.60
CA MET A 727 22.04 19.82 15.58
C MET A 727 22.65 21.11 15.06
N ALA A 728 21.85 22.15 14.82
CA ALA A 728 22.38 23.46 14.43
C ALA A 728 23.34 24.01 15.51
N LYS A 729 23.00 23.89 16.80
CA LYS A 729 23.88 24.25 17.92
C LYS A 729 25.16 23.41 17.97
N ILE A 730 25.07 22.10 17.75
CA ILE A 730 26.25 21.22 17.67
C ILE A 730 27.17 21.71 16.57
N ILE A 731 26.65 21.92 15.36
CA ILE A 731 27.43 22.31 14.17
C ILE A 731 28.11 23.67 14.36
N LEU A 732 27.45 24.64 14.99
CA LEU A 732 28.04 25.95 15.27
C LEU A 732 29.30 25.88 16.16
N HIS A 733 29.33 24.92 17.10
CA HIS A 733 30.43 24.76 18.05
C HIS A 733 31.52 23.81 17.56
N LEU A 734 31.37 23.23 16.36
CA LEU A 734 32.41 22.43 15.74
C LEU A 734 33.54 23.34 15.26
N GLU A 735 34.78 23.00 15.62
CA GLU A 735 35.96 23.56 14.96
C GLU A 735 35.92 23.14 13.48
N LYS A 736 35.70 24.09 12.58
CA LYS A 736 35.67 23.86 11.12
C LYS A 736 37.08 23.58 10.61
N ASN A 737 37.65 22.41 10.93
CA ASN A 737 38.99 22.06 10.49
C ASN A 737 39.00 21.65 9.01
N ILE A 738 38.00 20.88 8.54
CA ILE A 738 37.84 20.48 7.12
C ILE A 738 36.35 20.44 6.74
N LEU A 739 35.94 21.25 5.76
CA LEU A 739 34.54 21.35 5.33
C LEU A 739 34.00 20.04 4.74
N ASP A 740 34.81 19.32 3.96
CA ASP A 740 34.41 18.05 3.33
C ASP A 740 34.12 16.94 4.36
N GLU A 741 34.88 16.88 5.47
CA GLU A 741 34.60 15.95 6.58
C GLU A 741 33.25 16.25 7.22
N LEU A 742 32.98 17.53 7.45
CA LEU A 742 31.72 17.99 8.03
C LEU A 742 30.54 17.62 7.13
N ILE A 743 30.66 17.84 5.81
CA ILE A 743 29.61 17.47 4.84
C ILE A 743 29.35 15.96 4.90
N LEU A 744 30.40 15.14 4.92
CA LEU A 744 30.28 13.69 4.99
C LEU A 744 29.55 13.24 6.27
N ILE A 745 30.00 13.69 7.44
CA ILE A 745 29.44 13.27 8.74
C ILE A 745 27.98 13.71 8.88
N ILE A 746 27.65 14.96 8.51
CA ILE A 746 26.27 15.46 8.56
C ILE A 746 25.39 14.70 7.56
N SER A 747 25.90 14.40 6.37
CA SER A 747 25.16 13.65 5.35
C SER A 747 24.82 12.24 5.83
N VAL A 748 25.77 11.54 6.46
CA VAL A 748 25.54 10.20 7.05
C VAL A 748 24.55 10.26 8.21
N PHE A 749 24.70 11.22 9.12
CA PHE A 749 23.75 11.40 10.24
C PHE A 749 22.32 11.64 9.73
N SER A 750 22.17 12.48 8.71
CA SER A 750 20.88 12.73 8.07
C SER A 750 20.32 11.50 7.37
N LEU A 751 21.15 10.75 6.64
CA LEU A 751 20.73 9.51 5.98
C LEU A 751 20.16 8.51 7.00
N CYS A 752 20.78 8.39 8.17
CA CYS A 752 20.26 7.58 9.27
C CYS A 752 18.92 8.11 9.79
N LEU A 753 18.77 9.43 9.99
CA LEU A 753 17.50 10.02 10.42
C LEU A 753 16.37 9.83 9.41
N GLN A 754 16.65 9.98 8.12
CA GLN A 754 15.67 9.75 7.05
C GLN A 754 15.08 8.34 7.16
N ASN A 755 15.95 7.33 7.24
CA ASN A 755 15.51 5.94 7.31
C ASN A 755 14.86 5.61 8.67
N VAL A 756 15.42 6.05 9.80
CA VAL A 756 14.80 5.81 11.12
C VAL A 756 13.40 6.41 11.19
N THR A 757 13.21 7.61 10.66
CA THR A 757 11.89 8.28 10.70
C THR A 757 10.90 7.70 9.71
N PHE A 758 11.35 7.20 8.55
CA PHE A 758 10.49 6.40 7.66
C PHE A 758 9.81 5.25 8.41
N PHE A 759 10.59 4.41 9.09
CA PHE A 759 10.04 3.29 9.86
C PHE A 759 9.28 3.73 11.12
N SER A 760 9.75 4.78 11.80
CA SER A 760 9.13 5.26 13.03
C SER A 760 7.78 5.96 12.82
N MET A 761 7.44 6.30 11.58
CA MET A 761 6.14 6.85 11.18
C MET A 761 5.14 5.77 10.71
N GLY A 762 5.46 4.49 10.88
CA GLY A 762 4.55 3.38 10.59
C GLY A 762 4.82 2.63 9.28
N ASN A 763 5.78 3.08 8.47
CA ASN A 763 6.12 2.42 7.21
C ASN A 763 6.99 1.18 7.44
N THR A 764 6.88 0.20 6.54
CA THR A 764 7.80 -0.93 6.41
C THR A 764 8.16 -1.15 4.93
N ASN A 765 8.91 -2.21 4.62
CA ASN A 765 9.12 -2.64 3.25
C ASN A 765 7.93 -3.45 2.67
N SER A 766 6.72 -3.38 3.25
CA SER A 766 5.53 -4.12 2.81
C SER A 766 4.56 -3.20 2.10
N LEU A 767 3.94 -3.68 1.02
CA LEU A 767 2.89 -2.93 0.31
C LEU A 767 1.73 -2.57 1.23
N ALA A 768 1.43 -3.40 2.23
CA ALA A 768 0.39 -3.14 3.24
C ALA A 768 0.68 -1.98 4.18
N THR A 769 1.87 -1.38 4.11
CA THR A 769 2.19 -0.19 4.91
C THR A 769 2.14 1.10 4.11
N VAL A 770 1.82 1.03 2.82
CA VAL A 770 1.54 2.22 2.02
C VAL A 770 0.20 2.78 2.45
N ASP A 771 0.22 3.96 3.06
CA ASP A 771 -0.96 4.65 3.56
C ASP A 771 -1.54 5.60 2.50
N LEU A 772 -2.77 5.33 2.08
CA LEU A 772 -3.52 6.13 1.10
C LEU A 772 -4.47 7.15 1.76
N SER A 773 -4.61 7.14 3.09
CA SER A 773 -5.60 7.95 3.82
C SER A 773 -5.45 9.46 3.60
N ASN A 774 -4.23 9.93 3.34
CA ASN A 774 -3.90 11.33 3.08
C ASN A 774 -3.65 11.64 1.59
N ALA A 775 -3.74 10.64 0.70
CA ALA A 775 -3.47 10.81 -0.73
C ALA A 775 -4.52 11.65 -1.46
N TYR A 776 -5.70 11.82 -0.84
CA TYR A 776 -6.86 12.51 -1.41
C TYR A 776 -7.09 13.91 -0.82
N ASN A 777 -6.18 14.40 0.02
CA ASN A 777 -6.32 15.69 0.67
C ASN A 777 -6.41 16.82 -0.37
N GLY A 778 -7.60 17.43 -0.49
CA GLY A 778 -7.89 18.53 -1.41
C GLY A 778 -8.29 18.11 -2.82
N VAL A 779 -8.54 16.81 -3.05
CA VAL A 779 -8.88 16.23 -4.35
C VAL A 779 -10.37 15.85 -4.38
N GLU A 780 -11.11 16.31 -5.41
CA GLU A 780 -12.54 16.01 -5.58
C GLU A 780 -12.81 14.75 -6.40
N SER A 781 -11.86 14.34 -7.23
CA SER A 781 -11.96 13.18 -8.12
C SER A 781 -10.59 12.54 -8.29
N TYR A 782 -10.54 11.21 -8.36
CA TYR A 782 -9.28 10.49 -8.52
C TYR A 782 -8.48 11.00 -9.73
N ASP A 783 -7.21 11.36 -9.47
CA ASP A 783 -6.20 11.70 -10.47
C ASP A 783 -4.90 10.98 -10.09
N VAL A 784 -4.49 10.02 -10.93
CA VAL A 784 -3.30 9.18 -10.72
C VAL A 784 -2.07 10.00 -10.31
N PHE A 785 -1.82 11.11 -11.00
CA PHE A 785 -0.58 11.86 -10.83
C PHE A 785 -0.59 12.63 -9.52
N ILE A 786 -1.70 13.31 -9.21
CA ILE A 786 -1.84 14.07 -7.97
C ILE A 786 -1.86 13.11 -6.77
N VAL A 787 -2.68 12.06 -6.83
CA VAL A 787 -2.81 11.05 -5.77
C VAL A 787 -1.46 10.36 -5.56
N GLY A 788 -0.76 9.95 -6.63
CA GLY A 788 0.56 9.33 -6.53
C GLY A 788 1.61 10.22 -5.85
N ILE A 789 1.62 11.52 -6.17
CA ILE A 789 2.51 12.49 -5.50
C ILE A 789 2.15 12.64 -4.03
N LEU A 790 0.85 12.78 -3.71
CA LEU A 790 0.40 12.96 -2.33
C LEU A 790 0.67 11.71 -1.49
N THR A 791 0.47 10.50 -2.04
CA THR A 791 0.86 9.23 -1.42
C THR A 791 2.36 9.17 -1.14
N PHE A 792 3.20 9.57 -2.09
CA PHE A 792 4.64 9.62 -1.83
C PHE A 792 4.97 10.59 -0.69
N ILE A 793 4.42 11.80 -0.72
CA ILE A 793 4.71 12.83 0.27
C ILE A 793 4.22 12.44 1.67
N SER A 794 3.03 11.85 1.79
CA SER A 794 2.48 11.41 3.09
C SER A 794 3.33 10.31 3.72
N ASN A 795 3.71 9.30 2.93
CA ASN A 795 4.48 8.14 3.42
C ASN A 795 5.95 8.49 3.67
N PHE A 796 6.52 9.43 2.90
CA PHE A 796 7.92 9.87 3.02
C PHE A 796 8.10 11.22 3.73
N ALA A 797 7.10 11.70 4.49
CA ALA A 797 7.15 13.01 5.14
C ALA A 797 8.39 13.20 6.04
N GLY A 798 8.74 12.19 6.85
CA GLY A 798 9.97 12.18 7.66
C GLY A 798 11.26 12.26 6.83
N PRO A 799 11.49 11.32 5.88
CA PRO A 799 12.61 11.40 4.94
C PRO A 799 12.75 12.74 4.21
N ILE A 800 11.65 13.29 3.68
CA ILE A 800 11.64 14.58 2.98
C ILE A 800 12.05 15.71 3.93
N TYR A 801 11.50 15.73 5.16
CA TYR A 801 11.87 16.69 6.19
C TYR A 801 13.38 16.70 6.44
N TRP A 802 14.00 15.53 6.64
CA TRP A 802 15.43 15.45 6.94
C TRP A 802 16.33 15.74 5.74
N SER A 803 15.93 15.32 4.53
CA SER A 803 16.61 15.70 3.29
C SER A 803 16.72 17.22 3.17
N LEU A 804 15.61 17.94 3.39
CA LEU A 804 15.57 19.40 3.37
C LEU A 804 16.34 20.04 4.54
N ALA A 805 16.20 19.50 5.75
CA ALA A 805 16.90 20.01 6.94
C ALA A 805 18.43 19.93 6.81
N THR A 806 18.95 18.91 6.11
CA THR A 806 20.39 18.70 5.89
C THR A 806 21.05 19.88 5.21
N MET A 807 20.43 20.41 4.16
CA MET A 807 20.97 21.57 3.44
C MET A 807 20.86 22.84 4.29
N GLY A 808 19.82 22.97 5.11
CA GLY A 808 19.74 24.06 6.09
C GLY A 808 20.91 24.02 7.08
N TRP A 809 21.24 22.83 7.61
CA TRP A 809 22.40 22.65 8.49
C TRP A 809 23.72 23.01 7.82
N LEU A 810 23.89 22.70 6.54
CA LEU A 810 25.13 22.94 5.79
C LEU A 810 25.26 24.38 5.27
N LEU A 811 24.15 25.08 5.00
CA LEU A 811 24.15 26.38 4.34
C LEU A 811 23.80 27.57 5.26
N GLU A 812 22.90 27.38 6.22
CA GLU A 812 22.26 28.45 7.01
C GLU A 812 22.21 28.10 8.52
N THR A 813 23.31 27.58 9.07
CA THR A 813 23.35 27.07 10.46
C THR A 813 23.02 28.15 11.50
N LYS A 814 23.42 29.41 11.30
CA LYS A 814 23.15 30.49 12.27
C LYS A 814 21.66 30.82 12.39
N ILE A 815 21.00 30.86 11.23
CA ILE A 815 19.58 31.15 11.09
C ILE A 815 18.78 30.08 11.84
N LEU A 816 19.12 28.80 11.63
CA LEU A 816 18.47 27.68 12.33
C LEU A 816 18.67 27.65 13.85
N SER A 817 19.72 28.28 14.35
CA SER A 817 20.09 28.30 15.77
C SER A 817 19.78 29.62 16.48
N PHE A 818 19.18 30.58 15.76
CA PHE A 818 18.90 31.96 16.20
C PHE A 818 20.16 32.73 16.68
N GLU A 819 21.36 32.35 16.21
CA GLU A 819 22.64 32.98 16.60
C GLU A 819 23.21 33.89 15.51
N TYR A 820 22.50 34.97 15.21
CA TYR A 820 22.87 35.93 14.16
C TYR A 820 24.24 36.60 14.38
N ASN A 821 24.70 36.70 15.64
CA ASN A 821 25.96 37.36 16.02
C ASN A 821 27.19 36.42 16.08
N SER A 822 27.05 35.14 15.72
CA SER A 822 28.15 34.18 15.73
C SER A 822 29.23 34.48 14.67
N ASN A 823 30.50 34.21 14.98
CA ASN A 823 31.65 34.38 14.06
C ASN A 823 31.70 33.34 12.92
N SER A 824 30.83 32.33 12.92
CA SER A 824 30.72 31.36 11.82
C SER A 824 30.29 32.05 10.51
N VAL A 825 30.38 31.40 9.36
CA VAL A 825 29.93 31.96 8.06
C VAL A 825 28.85 31.03 7.49
N ASP A 826 27.69 31.59 7.13
CA ASP A 826 26.64 30.91 6.35
C ASP A 826 27.04 30.91 4.88
N PHE A 827 26.91 29.76 4.22
CA PHE A 827 27.43 29.54 2.87
C PHE A 827 26.39 29.75 1.76
N VAL A 828 25.12 29.99 2.12
CA VAL A 828 24.03 30.15 1.14
C VAL A 828 24.28 31.30 0.13
N HIS A 829 24.98 32.35 0.54
CA HIS A 829 25.28 33.52 -0.30
C HIS A 829 26.40 33.29 -1.30
N VAL A 830 27.28 32.33 -1.03
CA VAL A 830 28.43 32.06 -1.88
C VAL A 830 28.04 30.98 -2.88
N LYS A 831 27.34 31.37 -3.95
CA LYS A 831 26.76 30.45 -4.96
C LYS A 831 27.70 29.33 -5.40
N LYS A 832 29.00 29.62 -5.56
CA LYS A 832 30.01 28.60 -5.91
C LYS A 832 30.17 27.54 -4.81
N ILE A 833 30.30 27.96 -3.55
CA ILE A 833 30.45 27.07 -2.40
C ILE A 833 29.14 26.33 -2.13
N SER A 834 27.98 26.98 -2.17
CA SER A 834 26.67 26.31 -1.96
C SER A 834 26.44 25.21 -2.99
N LYS A 835 26.76 25.47 -4.27
CA LYS A 835 26.71 24.46 -5.34
C LYS A 835 27.71 23.32 -5.12
N GLN A 836 28.90 23.62 -4.59
CA GLN A 836 29.90 22.60 -4.26
C GLN A 836 29.41 21.71 -3.09
N ILE A 837 28.96 22.31 -1.98
CA ILE A 837 28.40 21.60 -0.83
C ILE A 837 27.29 20.65 -1.28
N TYR A 838 26.34 21.17 -2.06
CA TYR A 838 25.26 20.38 -2.66
C TYR A 838 25.78 19.22 -3.50
N SER A 839 26.72 19.47 -4.41
CA SER A 839 27.28 18.44 -5.30
C SER A 839 28.01 17.33 -4.52
N VAL A 840 28.67 17.68 -3.42
CA VAL A 840 29.36 16.72 -2.55
C VAL A 840 28.36 15.86 -1.77
N LYS A 841 27.32 16.47 -1.17
CA LYS A 841 26.20 15.72 -0.55
C LYS A 841 25.56 14.75 -1.55
N ALA A 842 25.26 15.24 -2.75
CA ALA A 842 24.63 14.44 -3.80
C ALA A 842 25.50 13.23 -4.21
N LEU A 843 26.82 13.41 -4.29
CA LEU A 843 27.77 12.32 -4.53
C LEU A 843 27.80 11.29 -3.39
N ILE A 844 27.76 11.74 -2.13
CA ILE A 844 27.72 10.85 -0.95
C ILE A 844 26.47 9.96 -1.03
N TYR A 845 25.30 10.55 -1.26
CA TYR A 845 24.04 9.79 -1.31
C TYR A 845 23.99 8.85 -2.51
N LEU A 846 24.43 9.31 -3.70
CA LEU A 846 24.49 8.45 -4.88
C LEU A 846 25.45 7.26 -4.66
N THR A 847 26.58 7.47 -3.98
CA THR A 847 27.49 6.36 -3.62
C THR A 847 26.81 5.34 -2.73
N PHE A 848 26.13 5.80 -1.68
CA PHE A 848 25.41 4.92 -0.76
C PHE A 848 24.33 4.09 -1.50
N TYR A 849 23.45 4.76 -2.24
CA TYR A 849 22.38 4.07 -2.97
C TYR A 849 22.91 3.20 -4.11
N ALA A 850 24.01 3.57 -4.78
CA ALA A 850 24.58 2.75 -5.84
C ALA A 850 25.15 1.43 -5.31
N VAL A 851 25.85 1.46 -4.18
CA VAL A 851 26.35 0.24 -3.50
C VAL A 851 25.17 -0.63 -3.05
N ALA A 852 24.18 -0.02 -2.40
CA ALA A 852 22.98 -0.72 -1.94
C ALA A 852 22.20 -1.37 -3.10
N SER A 853 22.00 -0.66 -4.22
CA SER A 853 21.26 -1.14 -5.39
C SER A 853 21.85 -2.42 -5.97
N VAL A 854 23.18 -2.46 -6.15
CA VAL A 854 23.87 -3.61 -6.74
C VAL A 854 23.72 -4.84 -5.84
N PHE A 855 23.80 -4.68 -4.52
CA PHE A 855 23.64 -5.78 -3.58
C PHE A 855 22.19 -6.27 -3.49
N LEU A 856 21.21 -5.35 -3.48
CA LEU A 856 19.80 -5.72 -3.46
C LEU A 856 19.41 -6.47 -4.74
N VAL A 857 19.80 -5.93 -5.90
CA VAL A 857 19.56 -6.59 -7.19
C VAL A 857 20.31 -7.93 -7.26
N GLY A 858 21.56 -7.97 -6.80
CA GLY A 858 22.33 -9.20 -6.71
C GLY A 858 21.69 -10.25 -5.80
N SER A 859 21.12 -9.83 -4.65
CA SER A 859 20.40 -10.74 -3.77
C SER A 859 19.09 -11.23 -4.39
N CYS A 860 18.34 -10.37 -5.09
CA CYS A 860 17.17 -10.77 -5.87
C CYS A 860 17.51 -11.78 -6.96
N ILE A 861 18.62 -11.61 -7.68
CA ILE A 861 19.09 -12.59 -8.69
C ILE A 861 19.42 -13.93 -8.03
N ASN A 862 20.15 -13.90 -6.90
CA ASN A 862 20.58 -15.11 -6.19
C ASN A 862 19.39 -15.86 -5.54
N LEU A 863 18.42 -15.12 -5.01
CA LEU A 863 17.29 -15.64 -4.24
C LEU A 863 15.98 -15.67 -5.04
N ARG A 864 16.04 -15.58 -6.37
CA ARG A 864 14.85 -15.48 -7.25
C ARG A 864 13.85 -16.65 -7.16
N PHE A 865 14.30 -17.81 -6.66
CA PHE A 865 13.46 -18.99 -6.40
C PHE A 865 13.21 -19.24 -4.91
N HIS A 866 13.59 -18.29 -4.06
CA HIS A 866 13.37 -18.37 -2.62
C HIS A 866 11.88 -18.13 -2.30
N LEU A 867 11.36 -18.83 -1.28
CA LEU A 867 9.95 -18.74 -0.85
C LEU A 867 9.47 -17.30 -0.60
N PHE A 868 10.35 -16.44 -0.06
CA PHE A 868 10.04 -15.03 0.26
C PHE A 868 10.31 -14.02 -0.87
N ILE A 869 10.59 -14.47 -2.11
CA ILE A 869 10.92 -13.55 -3.21
C ILE A 869 9.79 -12.55 -3.51
N TRP A 870 8.53 -13.02 -3.41
CA TRP A 870 7.34 -12.20 -3.69
C TRP A 870 6.82 -11.43 -2.47
N THR A 871 7.06 -11.93 -1.25
CA THR A 871 6.52 -11.33 -0.02
C THR A 871 7.49 -10.35 0.66
N VAL A 872 8.81 -10.50 0.46
CA VAL A 872 9.82 -9.66 1.13
C VAL A 872 10.69 -8.91 0.12
N PHE A 873 11.32 -9.62 -0.83
CA PHE A 873 12.29 -9.03 -1.74
C PHE A 873 11.65 -8.13 -2.79
N SER A 874 10.55 -8.57 -3.39
CA SER A 874 9.82 -7.80 -4.41
C SER A 874 9.25 -6.48 -3.87
N PRO A 875 8.56 -6.45 -2.70
CA PRO A 875 8.20 -5.21 -2.03
C PRO A 875 9.41 -4.32 -1.70
N LYS A 876 10.50 -4.89 -1.16
CA LYS A 876 11.71 -4.12 -0.86
C LYS A 876 12.30 -3.46 -2.10
N LEU A 877 12.30 -4.16 -3.24
CA LEU A 877 12.80 -3.66 -4.51
C LEU A 877 11.99 -2.43 -4.98
N LEU A 878 10.66 -2.44 -4.80
CA LEU A 878 9.81 -1.28 -5.08
C LEU A 878 10.04 -0.11 -4.13
N PHE A 879 10.10 -0.36 -2.82
CA PHE A 879 10.41 0.71 -1.87
C PHE A 879 11.77 1.33 -2.17
N PHE A 880 12.75 0.49 -2.50
CA PHE A 880 14.07 0.95 -2.91
C PHE A 880 14.02 1.76 -4.22
N ALA A 881 13.12 1.43 -5.16
CA ALA A 881 12.80 2.27 -6.31
C ALA A 881 12.31 3.66 -5.87
N SER A 882 11.37 3.73 -4.92
CA SER A 882 10.86 5.01 -4.38
C SER A 882 11.96 5.81 -3.69
N TRP A 883 12.84 5.17 -2.91
CA TRP A 883 14.00 5.82 -2.30
C TRP A 883 14.96 6.41 -3.35
N THR A 884 15.23 5.68 -4.43
CA THR A 884 16.20 6.10 -5.45
C THR A 884 15.63 7.11 -6.44
N LEU A 885 14.42 6.86 -6.94
CA LEU A 885 13.76 7.70 -7.95
C LEU A 885 13.10 8.92 -7.31
N LEU A 886 12.25 8.73 -6.32
CA LEU A 886 11.43 9.81 -5.78
C LEU A 886 12.23 10.62 -4.75
N LEU A 887 12.91 9.97 -3.79
CA LEU A 887 13.68 10.73 -2.80
C LEU A 887 15.02 11.22 -3.37
N ASN A 888 15.89 10.34 -3.86
CA ASN A 888 17.24 10.76 -4.28
C ASN A 888 17.24 11.59 -5.59
N CYS A 889 16.47 11.18 -6.61
CA CYS A 889 16.40 11.94 -7.86
C CYS A 889 15.44 13.14 -7.76
N ILE A 890 14.17 12.95 -7.39
CA ILE A 890 13.23 14.08 -7.40
C ILE A 890 13.49 15.04 -6.23
N VAL A 891 13.45 14.59 -4.98
CA VAL A 891 13.57 15.49 -3.82
C VAL A 891 14.99 16.04 -3.67
N ASP A 892 15.98 15.17 -3.54
CA ASP A 892 17.37 15.58 -3.29
C ASP A 892 18.01 16.25 -4.51
N THR A 893 17.70 15.81 -5.74
CA THR A 893 18.31 16.41 -6.94
C THR A 893 17.48 17.56 -7.49
N ILE A 894 16.22 17.33 -7.86
CA ILE A 894 15.39 18.32 -8.57
C ILE A 894 14.87 19.40 -7.60
N VAL A 895 14.22 19.04 -6.50
CA VAL A 895 13.58 20.00 -5.59
C VAL A 895 14.63 20.87 -4.90
N ILE A 896 15.61 20.26 -4.21
CA ILE A 896 16.69 21.00 -3.57
C ILE A 896 17.51 21.80 -4.59
N GLY A 897 17.82 21.20 -5.74
CA GLY A 897 18.53 21.89 -6.83
C GLY A 897 17.78 23.14 -7.31
N THR A 898 16.45 23.04 -7.46
CA THR A 898 15.60 24.17 -7.84
C THR A 898 15.57 25.24 -6.75
N ILE A 899 15.39 24.87 -5.49
CA ILE A 899 15.42 25.83 -4.37
C ILE A 899 16.75 26.60 -4.36
N LEU A 900 17.88 25.92 -4.57
CA LEU A 900 19.21 26.54 -4.63
C LEU A 900 19.47 27.37 -5.90
N LEU A 901 18.76 27.10 -7.00
CA LEU A 901 18.85 27.92 -8.22
C LEU A 901 18.11 29.25 -8.05
N VAL A 902 17.01 29.23 -7.28
CA VAL A 902 16.16 30.40 -7.06
C VAL A 902 16.66 31.24 -5.87
N THR A 903 17.42 30.62 -4.96
CA THR A 903 18.22 31.26 -3.89
C THR A 903 19.49 31.91 -4.44
#